data_AF-A0A498LGA5-F1
#
_entry.id   AF-A0A498LGA5-F1
#
_cell.length_a   1.000
_cell.length_b   1.000
_cell.length_c   1.000
_cell.angle_alpha   90.00
_cell.angle_beta   90.00
_cell.angle_gamma   90.00
#
_symmetry.space_group_name_H-M   'P 1'
#
loop_
_entity.id
_entity.type
_entity.pdbx_description
1 polymer ?
#
loop_
_entity_poly.entity_id
_entity_poly.type
_entity_poly.pdbx_seq_one_letter_code
_entity_poly.pdbx_strand_id
1 'polypeptide(L)'
;MEQIQGLERAPGETEWPLLPFFSTFVCKTETVKIHYPLEWARTSPGALQWTLSNCGPLFVDVPVSRPGQPPLTQWTAVVVRSFAGPTAPRALSVSLSSPASASIGVYTLHLRVETRLGVKAYSVGHFTLLCNPWSQADSVYLQSEELRTEYVESDIGMLFIGSSCNVASRPWSFDQHEKGILDICMKLLQLSPQHQADMIRDLLNRSNPVYISRVISAMVNSNDDKGVLMGNWSGNYSDGVNPSMWTGSADILKKWAETRFSPVKYGQCWVFAAVMCTVMRALGIPTRVITNFNSAHDTDGNMVIEEYYDGNGKKLPISGDSIWNFHVWVESWMKRPDLGRGYDGWQALDATPQERSTGMFRCGPASVKAVYQRKVEAQYDVPFVYAEVNADVHEMVVRDRKVLSKTVDKHRVGSLILTKLPGSMCRQDITSEYKNESADMPFWESHAAAVTAKHEITFKEYMLKEAADVFLVNLAVVIEDLKSQEKVLASEEFNIRSPTLSVQIQNESSVIIYTPQVATVTFVNPFNTAVSGELTISGSGLLEEKAKMSTVNSEDLRAEYVKSDNGVLFKGSPSNVFARPWSFDQYEKGILDICMKLLQLSPQYRADMRTALQNRSNPVYIGRVISAMVNSNDDDKGVLTGKWSGSYSDGVNPSNWTGSADILKKWAETQFRPVKYGQCWVFAAVMCTVMRALGIPTRVITNFNSAHDTDGNMVIKEYYDENGIKLSIGKDSIWNFHVWVESWMKRPDLGQGYDGWQVLDATPQERSGGMFRCGPASVKAIYQREVEAQYDVPFVYAEVNADVHIMIVKNGTVLLNRVDKRRVGALILTKLAGSTSRQDVTSEYKNERAGTPSRAPSTAGAVTAKHEITFKEYMLKEAAEDFLVNLAVVIEDVKSQDRVLASEEFNIRSPTLNVQIQNESSVKINAAQVATVTFVNPFNTAVSGELAISGSGLLEEKAKMRVKIQPRETMKKPVDFTPRMAGSKMLSANLVLTNPPTILHGFTTINVQGS
;
A
#
# COMPACT_ATOMS: atom_id res chain seq x y z
N MET A 1 58.22 9.24 30.12
CA MET A 1 59.03 9.33 31.35
C MET A 1 58.23 10.15 32.34
N GLU A 2 57.78 9.45 33.37
CA GLU A 2 57.35 9.79 34.74
C GLU A 2 56.73 11.15 35.11
N GLN A 3 55.64 11.00 35.87
CA GLN A 3 54.81 11.94 36.61
C GLN A 3 55.58 12.70 37.69
N ILE A 4 55.16 13.94 38.03
CA ILE A 4 55.10 14.43 39.43
C ILE A 4 53.84 15.31 39.63
N GLN A 5 53.10 15.00 40.69
CA GLN A 5 51.90 15.65 41.25
C GLN A 5 52.24 16.68 42.36
N GLY A 6 51.26 17.49 42.76
CA GLY A 6 51.12 18.09 44.12
C GLY A 6 51.47 19.59 44.21
N LEU A 7 50.55 20.58 44.21
CA LEU A 7 49.53 21.01 45.20
C LEU A 7 50.08 21.43 46.58
N GLU A 8 50.07 22.74 46.89
CA GLU A 8 49.60 23.31 48.16
C GLU A 8 49.44 24.85 48.09
N ARG A 9 48.42 25.38 48.78
CA ARG A 9 47.99 26.79 48.87
C ARG A 9 48.13 27.27 50.32
N ALA A 10 48.41 28.56 50.52
CA ALA A 10 48.04 29.31 51.73
C ALA A 10 47.81 30.82 51.42
N PRO A 11 47.02 31.57 52.22
CA PRO A 11 46.18 32.70 51.76
C PRO A 11 46.57 34.09 52.35
N GLY A 12 46.04 35.18 51.77
CA GLY A 12 45.99 36.52 52.42
C GLY A 12 45.98 37.72 51.46
N GLU A 13 45.07 38.66 51.69
CA GLU A 13 44.56 39.75 50.84
C GLU A 13 45.52 40.92 50.50
N THR A 14 45.34 41.58 49.34
CA THR A 14 44.86 42.99 49.21
C THR A 14 44.87 43.49 47.75
N GLU A 15 43.91 44.34 47.42
CA GLU A 15 43.57 44.89 46.09
C GLU A 15 44.54 45.98 45.57
N TRP A 16 44.86 45.89 44.25
CA TRP A 16 44.96 46.90 43.16
C TRP A 16 45.58 48.32 43.40
N PRO A 17 46.36 48.89 42.44
CA PRO A 17 45.78 49.32 41.17
C PRO A 17 46.58 49.06 39.87
N LEU A 18 45.77 49.03 38.82
CA LEU A 18 46.00 48.97 37.38
C LEU A 18 46.98 50.01 36.82
N LEU A 19 47.63 49.60 35.70
CA LEU A 19 47.74 50.25 34.38
C LEU A 19 49.19 50.17 33.80
N PRO A 20 49.42 50.33 32.48
CA PRO A 20 49.12 49.34 31.44
C PRO A 20 50.29 49.21 30.43
N PHE A 21 50.63 48.03 29.93
CA PHE A 21 51.34 47.97 28.64
C PHE A 21 50.64 47.03 27.67
N PHE A 22 49.91 47.68 26.78
CA PHE A 22 49.45 47.18 25.50
C PHE A 22 50.58 46.46 24.77
N SER A 23 50.37 45.20 24.45
CA SER A 23 50.68 44.70 23.11
C SER A 23 49.49 43.90 22.62
N THR A 24 48.52 44.62 22.06
CA THR A 24 47.57 44.08 21.10
C THR A 24 48.40 43.52 19.94
N PHE A 25 48.63 42.21 19.93
CA PHE A 25 49.03 41.50 18.72
C PHE A 25 47.85 41.59 17.75
N VAL A 26 47.84 42.63 16.93
CA VAL A 26 46.94 42.74 15.80
C VAL A 26 47.39 41.67 14.80
N CYS A 27 46.70 40.53 14.82
CA CYS A 27 46.70 39.56 13.72
C CYS A 27 46.25 40.32 12.47
N LYS A 28 47.07 40.33 11.41
CA LYS A 28 46.77 41.16 10.22
C LYS A 28 45.70 40.51 9.35
N THR A 29 45.56 39.19 9.41
CA THR A 29 44.62 38.41 8.61
C THR A 29 44.49 37.00 9.20
N GLU A 30 43.28 36.60 9.59
CA GLU A 30 42.94 35.20 9.82
C GLU A 30 42.21 34.71 8.57
N THR A 31 42.64 33.60 7.99
CA THR A 31 42.04 33.02 6.77
C THR A 31 41.79 31.55 7.01
N VAL A 32 40.59 31.09 6.71
CA VAL A 32 40.23 29.68 6.71
C VAL A 32 40.49 29.16 5.31
N LYS A 33 41.44 28.24 5.17
CA LYS A 33 41.68 27.53 3.90
C LYS A 33 40.92 26.22 3.93
N ILE A 34 40.04 26.02 2.95
CA ILE A 34 39.23 24.82 2.81
C ILE A 34 39.73 24.07 1.59
N HIS A 35 40.14 22.81 1.74
CA HIS A 35 40.52 21.95 0.63
C HIS A 35 39.35 21.05 0.20
N TYR A 36 39.14 20.98 -1.11
CA TYR A 36 38.12 20.20 -1.81
C TYR A 36 38.77 18.94 -2.39
N PRO A 37 38.00 17.86 -2.50
CA PRO A 37 37.87 16.89 -1.43
C PRO A 37 39.03 15.91 -1.31
N LEU A 38 39.08 15.25 -0.16
CA LEU A 38 40.12 14.30 0.21
C LEU A 38 40.07 12.98 -0.57
N GLU A 39 41.25 12.41 -0.81
CA GLU A 39 41.42 11.01 -1.21
C GLU A 39 41.36 10.06 -0.01
N TRP A 40 40.89 8.83 -0.23
CA TRP A 40 41.06 7.73 0.73
C TRP A 40 42.28 6.88 0.36
N ALA A 41 43.21 6.69 1.30
CA ALA A 41 44.21 5.63 1.23
C ALA A 41 43.94 4.55 2.30
N ARG A 42 44.25 3.31 1.96
CA ARG A 42 43.86 2.10 2.70
C ARG A 42 44.93 1.72 3.73
N THR A 43 44.56 1.54 5.00
CA THR A 43 45.51 1.09 6.05
C THR A 43 45.24 -0.32 6.59
N SER A 44 44.02 -0.87 6.46
CA SER A 44 43.69 -2.26 6.87
C SER A 44 42.29 -2.74 6.40
N PRO A 45 41.96 -4.05 6.45
CA PRO A 45 40.62 -4.56 6.11
C PRO A 45 39.58 -4.17 7.16
N GLY A 46 38.47 -3.55 6.73
CA GLY A 46 37.29 -3.29 7.57
C GLY A 46 37.22 -1.93 8.30
N ALA A 47 38.27 -1.09 8.23
CA ALA A 47 38.24 0.26 8.79
C ALA A 47 38.66 1.29 7.72
N LEU A 48 37.76 2.25 7.44
CA LEU A 48 38.06 3.43 6.62
C LEU A 48 38.61 4.51 7.55
N GLN A 49 39.88 4.89 7.38
CA GLN A 49 40.53 5.90 8.21
C GLN A 49 41.22 6.94 7.33
N TRP A 50 41.14 8.22 7.71
CA TRP A 50 41.78 9.34 7.01
C TRP A 50 43.31 9.22 7.11
N THR A 51 43.99 9.07 5.98
CA THR A 51 45.45 9.18 5.95
C THR A 51 45.89 10.64 5.87
N LEU A 52 46.70 11.06 6.85
CA LEU A 52 47.41 12.35 6.86
C LEU A 52 48.52 12.34 5.80
N SER A 53 48.22 12.72 4.57
CA SER A 53 49.23 13.26 3.62
C SER A 53 48.61 13.52 2.25
N ASN A 54 48.03 14.71 2.08
CA ASN A 54 48.13 15.59 0.90
C ASN A 54 46.93 16.54 0.89
N CYS A 55 47.21 17.83 0.81
CA CYS A 55 46.21 18.85 0.49
C CYS A 55 45.48 18.44 -0.80
N GLY A 56 44.13 18.41 -0.77
CA GLY A 56 43.33 18.12 -1.97
C GLY A 56 43.65 19.08 -3.14
N PRO A 57 43.38 18.69 -4.39
CA PRO A 57 43.79 19.42 -5.60
C PRO A 57 43.12 20.79 -5.77
N LEU A 58 42.03 21.04 -5.04
CA LEU A 58 41.22 22.24 -5.11
C LEU A 58 41.15 22.88 -3.72
N PHE A 59 41.19 24.22 -3.62
CA PHE A 59 41.03 24.92 -2.34
C PHE A 59 40.34 26.28 -2.51
N VAL A 60 39.68 26.74 -1.44
CA VAL A 60 39.19 28.12 -1.30
C VAL A 60 39.81 28.75 -0.06
N ASP A 61 40.29 29.97 -0.20
CA ASP A 61 40.74 30.81 0.91
C ASP A 61 39.59 31.75 1.32
N VAL A 62 39.15 31.62 2.56
CA VAL A 62 38.01 32.37 3.12
C VAL A 62 38.53 33.28 4.24
N PRO A 63 38.65 34.59 4.02
CA PRO A 63 39.09 35.50 5.08
C PRO A 63 38.06 35.54 6.21
N VAL A 64 38.55 35.53 7.46
CA VAL A 64 37.70 35.69 8.65
C VAL A 64 37.36 37.17 8.79
N SER A 65 36.09 37.52 8.61
CA SER A 65 35.61 38.90 8.63
C SER A 65 34.82 39.23 9.90
N ARG A 66 34.60 40.53 10.13
CA ARG A 66 33.70 41.04 11.18
C ARG A 66 32.23 40.73 10.84
N PRO A 67 31.32 40.74 11.83
CA PRO A 67 29.89 40.54 11.61
C PRO A 67 29.33 41.44 10.50
N GLY A 68 28.69 40.83 9.51
CA GLY A 68 28.00 41.47 8.39
C GLY A 68 27.08 40.45 7.70
N GLN A 69 26.23 40.88 6.76
CA GLN A 69 25.45 39.95 5.95
C GLN A 69 26.39 39.19 4.99
N PRO A 70 26.56 37.87 5.14
CA PRO A 70 27.42 37.11 4.25
C PRO A 70 26.73 36.93 2.88
N PRO A 71 27.45 37.11 1.75
CA PRO A 71 26.91 36.76 0.43
C PRO A 71 26.59 35.27 0.32
N LEU A 72 25.42 34.94 -0.22
CA LEU A 72 24.91 33.56 -0.34
C LEU A 72 25.63 32.70 -1.39
N THR A 73 26.45 33.32 -2.25
CA THR A 73 27.06 32.69 -3.43
C THR A 73 28.50 32.24 -3.24
N GLN A 74 29.11 32.51 -2.08
CA GLN A 74 30.49 32.14 -1.79
C GLN A 74 30.64 31.65 -0.36
N TRP A 75 31.78 31.02 -0.07
CA TRP A 75 32.13 30.62 1.28
C TRP A 75 32.42 31.86 2.13
N THR A 76 31.95 31.87 3.38
CA THR A 76 32.15 32.99 4.31
C THR A 76 32.48 32.50 5.71
N ALA A 77 33.41 33.18 6.37
CA ALA A 77 33.79 32.93 7.76
C ALA A 77 33.65 34.22 8.57
N VAL A 78 32.80 34.22 9.61
CA VAL A 78 32.44 35.43 10.37
C VAL A 78 32.65 35.20 11.86
N VAL A 79 33.32 36.14 12.54
CA VAL A 79 33.46 36.08 14.01
C VAL A 79 32.10 36.34 14.67
N VAL A 80 31.64 35.40 15.50
CA VAL A 80 30.35 35.51 16.21
C VAL A 80 30.53 36.04 17.64
N ARG A 81 31.54 35.55 18.38
CA ARG A 81 31.85 35.98 19.76
C ARG A 81 33.33 35.83 20.08
N SER A 82 33.85 36.73 20.91
CA SER A 82 35.19 36.66 21.51
C SER A 82 35.06 36.60 23.03
N PHE A 83 35.50 35.52 23.66
CA PHE A 83 35.50 35.41 25.12
C PHE A 83 36.83 35.95 25.66
N ALA A 84 36.76 37.05 26.42
CA ALA A 84 37.90 37.63 27.12
C ALA A 84 37.56 37.74 28.62
N GLY A 85 37.58 36.61 29.33
CA GLY A 85 37.59 36.61 30.79
C GLY A 85 39.04 36.65 31.31
N PRO A 86 39.34 37.33 32.44
CA PRO A 86 40.70 37.42 32.98
C PRO A 86 41.31 36.06 33.40
N THR A 87 40.49 35.02 33.57
CA THR A 87 40.91 33.66 33.95
C THR A 87 40.47 32.57 32.96
N ALA A 88 39.77 32.92 31.88
CA ALA A 88 39.28 31.98 30.87
C ALA A 88 40.23 31.93 29.66
N PRO A 89 40.43 30.76 29.01
CA PRO A 89 41.18 30.70 27.77
C PRO A 89 40.54 31.62 26.72
N ARG A 90 41.35 32.44 26.04
CA ARG A 90 40.90 33.28 24.93
C ARG A 90 40.32 32.37 23.84
N ALA A 91 39.00 32.40 23.67
CA ALA A 91 38.28 31.57 22.71
C ALA A 91 37.58 32.47 21.68
N LEU A 92 37.77 32.15 20.40
CA LEU A 92 37.12 32.79 19.26
C LEU A 92 36.08 31.84 18.68
N SER A 93 34.84 32.30 18.55
CA SER A 93 33.78 31.57 17.84
C SER A 93 33.63 32.14 16.43
N VAL A 94 33.80 31.29 15.42
CA VAL A 94 33.68 31.63 13.99
C VAL A 94 32.54 30.82 13.38
N SER A 95 31.61 31.49 12.72
CA SER A 95 30.57 30.87 11.89
C SER A 95 31.08 30.72 10.47
N LEU A 96 31.07 29.49 9.96
CA LEU A 96 31.40 29.19 8.57
C LEU A 96 30.11 28.89 7.81
N SER A 97 29.97 29.43 6.60
CA SER A 97 28.81 29.17 5.72
C SER A 97 29.28 28.83 4.32
N SER A 98 28.68 27.79 3.74
CA SER A 98 28.91 27.36 2.36
C SER A 98 27.83 27.93 1.43
N PRO A 99 28.13 28.20 0.16
CA PRO A 99 27.11 28.48 -0.84
C PRO A 99 26.27 27.23 -1.14
N ALA A 100 25.02 27.41 -1.56
CA ALA A 100 24.14 26.30 -1.95
C ALA A 100 24.62 25.54 -3.21
N SER A 101 25.53 26.13 -3.98
CA SER A 101 26.19 25.52 -5.13
C SER A 101 27.55 24.87 -4.80
N ALA A 102 27.89 24.73 -3.52
CA ALA A 102 29.12 24.04 -3.13
C ALA A 102 29.04 22.55 -3.51
N SER A 103 30.15 22.01 -4.03
CA SER A 103 30.23 20.57 -4.33
C SER A 103 30.08 19.73 -3.07
N ILE A 104 29.32 18.64 -3.15
CA ILE A 104 29.26 17.68 -2.04
C ILE A 104 30.56 16.87 -1.95
N GLY A 105 30.89 16.41 -0.74
CA GLY A 105 32.08 15.60 -0.51
C GLY A 105 32.68 15.80 0.87
N VAL A 106 33.89 15.27 1.05
CA VAL A 106 34.62 15.37 2.32
C VAL A 106 35.74 16.40 2.22
N TYR A 107 35.70 17.37 3.12
CA TYR A 107 36.50 18.57 3.12
C TYR A 107 37.54 18.58 4.23
N THR A 108 38.70 19.18 3.98
CA THR A 108 39.69 19.50 5.02
C THR A 108 39.67 20.98 5.33
N LEU A 109 39.56 21.28 6.63
CA LEU A 109 39.55 22.63 7.15
C LEU A 109 40.92 22.97 7.76
N HIS A 110 41.58 23.98 7.20
CA HIS A 110 42.80 24.56 7.74
C HIS A 110 42.57 26.00 8.19
N LEU A 111 43.14 26.35 9.34
CA LEU A 111 43.19 27.73 9.82
C LEU A 111 44.58 28.29 9.53
N ARG A 112 44.64 29.32 8.69
CA ARG A 112 45.86 30.08 8.39
C ARG A 112 45.83 31.38 9.20
N VAL A 113 46.81 31.55 10.06
CA VAL A 113 46.98 32.72 10.93
C VAL A 113 48.21 33.49 10.48
N GLU A 114 48.02 34.73 10.05
CA GLU A 114 49.10 35.62 9.63
C GLU A 114 49.35 36.71 10.68
N THR A 115 50.53 36.61 11.30
CA THR A 115 50.99 37.57 12.31
C THR A 115 52.22 38.32 11.81
N ARG A 116 52.63 39.38 12.52
CA ARG A 116 53.88 40.10 12.22
C ARG A 116 55.13 39.22 12.29
N LEU A 117 55.06 38.09 12.99
CA LEU A 117 56.15 37.13 13.20
C LEU A 117 56.20 36.03 12.12
N GLY A 118 55.22 36.00 11.21
CA GLY A 118 55.11 35.01 10.15
C GLY A 118 53.72 34.39 10.03
N VAL A 119 53.59 33.48 9.07
CA VAL A 119 52.38 32.74 8.74
C VAL A 119 52.45 31.36 9.38
N LYS A 120 51.41 30.96 10.12
CA LYS A 120 51.23 29.59 10.62
C LYS A 120 49.94 29.00 10.07
N ALA A 121 49.96 27.72 9.73
CA ALA A 121 48.78 26.97 9.31
C ALA A 121 48.51 25.82 10.28
N TYR A 122 47.24 25.65 10.66
CA TYR A 122 46.78 24.65 11.61
C TYR A 122 45.72 23.78 10.95
N SER A 123 45.83 22.46 11.05
CA SER A 123 44.77 21.55 10.63
C SER A 123 43.68 21.55 11.69
N VAL A 124 42.46 21.94 11.33
CA VAL A 124 41.31 21.97 12.25
C VAL A 124 40.61 20.61 12.25
N GLY A 125 40.42 20.00 11.08
CA GLY A 125 39.79 18.70 10.96
C GLY A 125 39.11 18.50 9.61
N HIS A 126 38.22 17.51 9.55
CA HIS A 126 37.45 17.16 8.37
C HIS A 126 35.96 17.36 8.62
N PHE A 127 35.21 17.71 7.58
CA PHE A 127 33.75 17.73 7.60
C PHE A 127 33.18 17.24 6.26
N THR A 128 31.97 16.71 6.29
CA THR A 128 31.27 16.25 5.10
C THR A 128 30.17 17.24 4.74
N LEU A 129 30.12 17.66 3.48
CA LEU A 129 29.07 18.52 2.94
C LEU A 129 28.16 17.70 2.02
N LEU A 130 26.85 17.81 2.22
CA LEU A 130 25.79 17.10 1.48
C LEU A 130 24.91 18.10 0.73
N CYS A 131 24.03 17.61 -0.15
CA CYS A 131 22.97 18.44 -0.71
C CYS A 131 22.01 18.87 0.42
N ASN A 132 21.39 20.04 0.28
CA ASN A 132 20.56 20.61 1.33
C ASN A 132 19.09 20.80 0.89
N PRO A 133 18.22 19.80 1.08
CA PRO A 133 16.82 19.90 0.70
C PRO A 133 15.99 20.85 1.59
N TRP A 134 16.58 21.41 2.66
CA TRP A 134 15.98 22.47 3.47
C TRP A 134 16.26 23.89 2.96
N SER A 135 17.27 24.06 2.10
CA SER A 135 17.66 25.38 1.59
C SER A 135 16.94 25.69 0.27
N GLN A 136 16.12 26.74 0.22
CA GLN A 136 15.44 27.20 -1.01
C GLN A 136 16.39 27.50 -2.17
N ALA A 137 17.63 27.92 -1.84
CA ALA A 137 18.67 28.23 -2.81
C ALA A 137 19.28 26.96 -3.44
N ASP A 138 19.13 25.79 -2.81
CA ASP A 138 19.64 24.53 -3.32
C ASP A 138 18.80 24.02 -4.52
N SER A 139 19.41 23.22 -5.37
CA SER A 139 18.76 22.56 -6.49
C SER A 139 17.87 21.40 -6.05
N VAL A 140 18.07 20.84 -4.86
CA VAL A 140 17.26 19.73 -4.32
C VAL A 140 16.23 20.18 -3.28
N TYR A 141 15.94 21.48 -3.19
CA TYR A 141 14.97 22.02 -2.24
C TYR A 141 13.60 21.36 -2.39
N LEU A 142 13.09 20.79 -1.30
CA LEU A 142 11.76 20.20 -1.23
C LEU A 142 10.96 20.94 -0.16
N GLN A 143 9.89 21.63 -0.57
CA GLN A 143 9.17 22.56 0.30
C GLN A 143 8.46 21.87 1.47
N SER A 144 7.86 20.71 1.23
CA SER A 144 7.09 19.99 2.25
C SER A 144 8.00 19.32 3.28
N GLU A 145 7.73 19.56 4.56
CA GLU A 145 8.41 18.87 5.66
C GLU A 145 8.09 17.38 5.69
N GLU A 146 6.82 17.01 5.54
CA GLU A 146 6.38 15.61 5.48
C GLU A 146 7.10 14.82 4.38
N LEU A 147 7.25 15.44 3.20
CA LEU A 147 7.95 14.79 2.08
C LEU A 147 9.47 14.74 2.31
N ARG A 148 10.07 15.73 3.00
CA ARG A 148 11.50 15.64 3.40
C ARG A 148 11.72 14.54 4.43
N THR A 149 10.83 14.41 5.40
CA THR A 149 10.88 13.33 6.38
C THR A 149 10.76 11.97 5.69
N GLU A 150 9.85 11.80 4.73
CA GLU A 150 9.72 10.53 4.01
C GLU A 150 10.88 10.25 3.05
N TYR A 151 11.31 11.23 2.27
CA TYR A 151 12.21 11.02 1.12
C TYR A 151 13.68 11.34 1.39
N VAL A 152 14.03 11.81 2.59
CA VAL A 152 15.40 12.06 3.03
C VAL A 152 15.68 11.38 4.38
N GLU A 153 14.85 11.65 5.39
CA GLU A 153 15.12 11.22 6.77
C GLU A 153 14.74 9.76 7.03
N SER A 154 13.61 9.29 6.49
CA SER A 154 13.13 7.93 6.69
C SER A 154 14.11 6.91 6.10
N ASP A 155 14.51 5.95 6.94
CA ASP A 155 15.37 4.83 6.58
C ASP A 155 14.60 3.53 6.31
N ILE A 156 13.26 3.62 6.21
CA ILE A 156 12.36 2.49 5.96
C ILE A 156 11.59 2.72 4.65
N GLY A 157 11.51 1.69 3.82
CA GLY A 157 10.81 1.70 2.54
C GLY A 157 9.86 0.52 2.37
N MET A 158 9.02 0.63 1.35
CA MET A 158 8.16 -0.44 0.83
C MET A 158 8.40 -0.54 -0.67
N LEU A 159 8.69 -1.74 -1.13
CA LEU A 159 8.83 -2.12 -2.53
C LEU A 159 7.56 -2.86 -2.95
N PHE A 160 7.09 -2.62 -4.17
CA PHE A 160 5.94 -3.34 -4.72
C PHE A 160 6.43 -4.25 -5.84
N ILE A 161 6.00 -5.50 -5.82
CA ILE A 161 6.42 -6.55 -6.77
C ILE A 161 5.20 -7.41 -7.17
N GLY A 162 5.36 -8.31 -8.13
CA GLY A 162 4.31 -9.19 -8.63
C GLY A 162 3.67 -8.67 -9.92
N SER A 163 2.34 -8.70 -10.02
CA SER A 163 1.60 -8.22 -11.21
C SER A 163 0.63 -7.09 -10.85
N SER A 164 0.16 -6.35 -11.85
CA SER A 164 -0.78 -5.22 -11.64
C SER A 164 -2.10 -5.66 -10.98
N CYS A 165 -2.56 -6.89 -11.23
CA CYS A 165 -3.76 -7.47 -10.64
C CYS A 165 -3.52 -8.10 -9.25
N ASN A 166 -2.26 -8.36 -8.86
CA ASN A 166 -1.93 -9.03 -7.61
C ASN A 166 -0.59 -8.54 -7.03
N VAL A 167 -0.60 -7.28 -6.63
CA VAL A 167 0.57 -6.59 -6.05
C VAL A 167 0.92 -7.15 -4.68
N ALA A 168 2.17 -7.57 -4.52
CA ALA A 168 2.77 -7.91 -3.24
C ALA A 168 3.61 -6.74 -2.70
N SER A 169 3.57 -6.55 -1.39
CA SER A 169 4.34 -5.51 -0.69
C SER A 169 5.52 -6.14 0.03
N ARG A 170 6.72 -5.59 -0.18
CA ARG A 170 7.97 -6.05 0.41
C ARG A 170 8.63 -4.92 1.20
N PRO A 171 8.82 -5.04 2.51
CA PRO A 171 9.54 -4.03 3.29
C PRO A 171 11.02 -3.97 2.89
N TRP A 172 11.64 -2.80 3.01
CA TRP A 172 13.07 -2.62 2.77
C TRP A 172 13.71 -1.65 3.76
N SER A 173 14.88 -1.99 4.27
CA SER A 173 15.68 -1.13 5.15
C SER A 173 16.70 -0.34 4.32
N PHE A 174 16.50 0.96 4.17
CA PHE A 174 17.46 1.81 3.46
C PHE A 174 18.71 2.06 4.31
N ASP A 175 18.54 2.21 5.62
CA ASP A 175 19.61 2.25 6.63
C ASP A 175 20.71 3.29 6.31
N GLN A 176 20.37 4.42 5.68
CA GLN A 176 21.35 5.42 5.25
C GLN A 176 22.11 6.07 6.41
N HIS A 177 21.57 6.01 7.63
CA HIS A 177 22.16 6.57 8.86
C HIS A 177 23.06 5.57 9.60
N GLU A 178 23.11 4.31 9.16
CA GLU A 178 23.98 3.31 9.76
C GLU A 178 25.46 3.69 9.62
N LYS A 179 26.24 3.35 10.65
CA LYS A 179 27.67 3.70 10.72
C LYS A 179 28.41 3.22 9.47
N GLY A 180 29.12 4.15 8.84
CA GLY A 180 29.96 3.91 7.66
C GLY A 180 29.22 3.94 6.32
N ILE A 181 27.89 3.98 6.27
CA ILE A 181 27.14 4.01 5.00
C ILE A 181 27.41 5.30 4.23
N LEU A 182 27.35 6.46 4.89
CA LEU A 182 27.66 7.74 4.24
C LEU A 182 29.09 7.76 3.66
N ASP A 183 30.07 7.21 4.39
CA ASP A 183 31.44 7.09 3.91
C ASP A 183 31.50 6.26 2.63
N ILE A 184 30.85 5.09 2.62
CA ILE A 184 30.79 4.20 1.44
C ILE A 184 30.14 4.92 0.25
N CYS A 185 29.07 5.67 0.47
CA CYS A 185 28.43 6.49 -0.58
C CYS A 185 29.39 7.55 -1.14
N MET A 186 30.20 8.19 -0.30
CA MET A 186 31.23 9.14 -0.76
C MET A 186 32.33 8.45 -1.58
N LYS A 187 32.70 7.21 -1.22
CA LYS A 187 33.67 6.42 -1.96
C LYS A 187 33.17 5.98 -3.31
N LEU A 188 31.90 5.64 -3.41
CA LEU A 188 31.25 5.28 -4.66
C LEU A 188 31.48 6.36 -5.72
N LEU A 189 31.31 7.64 -5.37
CA LEU A 189 31.61 8.74 -6.30
C LEU A 189 33.10 8.80 -6.70
N GLN A 190 34.04 8.52 -5.79
CA GLN A 190 35.48 8.51 -6.08
C GLN A 190 35.94 7.32 -6.94
N LEU A 191 35.22 6.20 -6.89
CA LEU A 191 35.53 5.01 -7.69
C LEU A 191 34.92 5.08 -9.09
N SER A 192 34.10 6.11 -9.37
CA SER A 192 33.47 6.30 -10.67
C SER A 192 34.49 6.48 -11.81
N PRO A 193 34.20 5.97 -13.02
CA PRO A 193 35.03 6.23 -14.19
C PRO A 193 35.26 7.71 -14.43
N GLN A 194 34.28 8.57 -14.15
CA GLN A 194 34.38 10.01 -14.30
C GLN A 194 35.46 10.59 -13.37
N HIS A 195 35.50 10.15 -12.11
CA HIS A 195 36.52 10.57 -11.15
C HIS A 195 37.92 10.05 -11.52
N GLN A 196 38.01 8.80 -11.99
CA GLN A 196 39.29 8.20 -12.40
C GLN A 196 39.85 8.86 -13.67
N ALA A 197 38.99 9.29 -14.59
CA ALA A 197 39.39 9.96 -15.82
C ALA A 197 39.84 11.40 -15.59
N ASP A 198 39.07 12.18 -14.82
CA ASP A 198 39.38 13.57 -14.48
C ASP A 198 38.82 13.91 -13.11
N MET A 199 39.64 13.69 -12.08
CA MET A 199 39.29 13.95 -10.69
C MET A 199 38.82 15.39 -10.48
N ILE A 200 39.57 16.39 -10.98
CA ILE A 200 39.27 17.79 -10.71
C ILE A 200 37.90 18.16 -11.29
N ARG A 201 37.63 17.74 -12.53
CA ARG A 201 36.36 18.01 -13.19
C ARG A 201 35.19 17.31 -12.51
N ASP A 202 35.36 16.06 -12.11
CA ASP A 202 34.34 15.32 -11.34
C ASP A 202 33.99 16.06 -10.04
N LEU A 203 35.00 16.49 -9.27
CA LEU A 203 34.79 17.19 -8.01
C LEU A 203 34.04 18.52 -8.18
N LEU A 204 34.31 19.28 -9.25
CA LEU A 204 33.57 20.51 -9.56
C LEU A 204 32.11 20.23 -9.95
N ASN A 205 31.86 19.14 -10.68
CA ASN A 205 30.53 18.75 -11.14
C ASN A 205 29.64 18.17 -10.03
N ARG A 206 30.21 17.74 -8.89
CA ARG A 206 29.46 17.32 -7.69
C ARG A 206 28.68 18.46 -7.00
N SER A 207 28.66 19.66 -7.57
CA SER A 207 27.73 20.73 -7.21
C SER A 207 26.35 20.58 -7.89
N ASN A 208 26.23 19.69 -8.88
CA ASN A 208 25.04 19.51 -9.69
C ASN A 208 24.37 18.14 -9.42
N PRO A 209 23.14 18.10 -8.86
CA PRO A 209 22.44 16.84 -8.59
C PRO A 209 22.13 16.04 -9.86
N VAL A 210 21.98 16.68 -11.02
CA VAL A 210 21.79 15.99 -12.31
C VAL A 210 23.01 15.14 -12.65
N TYR A 211 24.22 15.71 -12.46
CA TYR A 211 25.47 14.99 -12.66
C TYR A 211 25.64 13.85 -11.66
N ILE A 212 25.41 14.12 -10.37
CA ILE A 212 25.50 13.12 -9.29
C ILE A 212 24.59 11.92 -9.58
N SER A 213 23.34 12.18 -9.98
CA SER A 213 22.34 11.16 -10.30
C SER A 213 22.79 10.25 -11.44
N ARG A 214 23.40 10.84 -12.48
CA ARG A 214 23.91 10.11 -13.65
C ARG A 214 25.18 9.31 -13.37
N VAL A 215 26.00 9.74 -12.40
CA VAL A 215 27.14 8.95 -11.91
C VAL A 215 26.66 7.78 -11.04
N ILE A 216 25.69 8.01 -10.17
CA ILE A 216 25.19 6.99 -9.25
C ILE A 216 24.39 5.89 -9.98
N SER A 217 23.53 6.25 -10.94
CA SER A 217 22.82 5.25 -11.76
C SER A 217 23.78 4.27 -12.45
N ALA A 218 24.95 4.75 -12.90
CA ALA A 218 26.01 3.90 -13.41
C ALA A 218 26.68 3.07 -12.30
N MET A 219 27.15 3.73 -11.25
CA MET A 219 27.97 3.10 -10.20
C MET A 219 27.22 2.14 -9.27
N VAL A 220 25.89 2.14 -9.28
CA VAL A 220 25.10 1.16 -8.51
C VAL A 220 25.11 -0.20 -9.20
N ASN A 221 25.20 -0.27 -10.54
CA ASN A 221 25.51 -1.51 -11.26
C ASN A 221 27.02 -1.62 -11.52
N SER A 222 27.49 -2.83 -11.87
CA SER A 222 28.93 -3.14 -12.02
C SER A 222 29.34 -3.45 -13.45
N ASN A 223 28.48 -3.12 -14.43
CA ASN A 223 28.63 -3.62 -15.79
C ASN A 223 29.84 -3.01 -16.52
N ASP A 224 30.17 -1.76 -16.23
CA ASP A 224 31.22 -1.01 -16.95
C ASP A 224 32.38 -0.55 -16.04
N ASP A 225 32.25 -0.76 -14.73
CA ASP A 225 33.14 -0.19 -13.73
C ASP A 225 33.20 -1.02 -12.43
N LYS A 226 33.69 -0.41 -11.35
CA LYS A 226 33.78 -1.04 -10.02
C LYS A 226 32.51 -0.87 -9.20
N GLY A 227 31.35 -0.71 -9.83
CA GLY A 227 30.11 -0.42 -9.14
C GLY A 227 29.60 -1.54 -8.23
N VAL A 228 28.47 -1.26 -7.57
CA VAL A 228 28.08 -1.97 -6.35
C VAL A 228 27.57 -3.38 -6.62
N LEU A 229 26.58 -3.53 -7.50
CA LEU A 229 25.81 -4.77 -7.68
C LEU A 229 26.07 -5.40 -9.05
N MET A 230 26.12 -6.73 -9.07
CA MET A 230 26.10 -7.52 -10.30
C MET A 230 24.69 -8.07 -10.53
N GLY A 231 24.13 -7.78 -11.71
CA GLY A 231 22.79 -8.22 -12.09
C GLY A 231 22.75 -9.69 -12.47
N ASN A 232 21.70 -10.41 -12.07
CA ASN A 232 21.47 -11.79 -12.50
C ASN A 232 19.97 -12.14 -12.45
N TRP A 233 19.40 -12.49 -13.60
CA TRP A 233 18.01 -12.93 -13.80
C TRP A 233 17.92 -14.39 -14.28
N SER A 234 19.02 -15.16 -14.19
CA SER A 234 19.06 -16.55 -14.69
C SER A 234 18.35 -17.57 -13.79
N GLY A 235 17.98 -17.19 -12.57
CA GLY A 235 17.48 -18.10 -11.53
C GLY A 235 18.57 -18.95 -10.85
N ASN A 236 19.82 -18.92 -11.31
CA ASN A 236 20.93 -19.60 -10.66
C ASN A 236 21.85 -18.61 -9.93
N TYR A 237 21.90 -18.72 -8.61
CA TYR A 237 22.66 -17.83 -7.72
C TYR A 237 23.71 -18.55 -6.86
N SER A 238 24.15 -19.75 -7.26
CA SER A 238 24.98 -20.63 -6.42
C SER A 238 26.31 -20.01 -5.96
N ASP A 239 26.85 -19.04 -6.70
CA ASP A 239 28.10 -18.34 -6.39
C ASP A 239 27.87 -16.93 -5.80
N GLY A 240 26.64 -16.59 -5.45
CA GLY A 240 26.25 -15.30 -4.91
C GLY A 240 25.13 -15.39 -3.88
N VAL A 241 24.54 -14.23 -3.57
CA VAL A 241 23.33 -14.13 -2.77
C VAL A 241 22.15 -14.04 -3.74
N ASN A 242 21.16 -14.91 -3.54
CA ASN A 242 19.87 -14.82 -4.23
C ASN A 242 19.27 -13.41 -3.98
N PRO A 243 18.91 -12.64 -5.03
CA PRO A 243 18.42 -11.27 -4.90
C PRO A 243 17.28 -11.06 -3.89
N SER A 244 16.37 -12.03 -3.75
CA SER A 244 15.24 -12.02 -2.81
C SER A 244 15.65 -12.28 -1.36
N MET A 245 16.90 -12.61 -1.08
CA MET A 245 17.42 -12.69 0.29
C MET A 245 17.76 -11.31 0.86
N TRP A 246 17.96 -10.30 0.00
CA TRP A 246 18.27 -8.96 0.45
C TRP A 246 17.04 -8.28 1.07
N THR A 247 17.24 -7.67 2.23
CA THR A 247 16.20 -6.94 2.96
C THR A 247 16.57 -5.50 3.28
N GLY A 248 17.80 -5.10 2.93
CA GLY A 248 18.28 -3.77 3.17
C GLY A 248 19.54 -3.44 2.38
N SER A 249 19.74 -2.15 2.13
CA SER A 249 20.83 -1.65 1.30
C SER A 249 22.16 -1.56 2.04
N ALA A 250 22.13 -1.35 3.36
CA ALA A 250 23.35 -1.19 4.16
C ALA A 250 24.25 -2.44 4.12
N ASP A 251 23.68 -3.64 4.17
CA ASP A 251 24.45 -4.88 4.08
C ASP A 251 25.15 -5.03 2.73
N ILE A 252 24.48 -4.63 1.65
CA ILE A 252 25.03 -4.68 0.29
C ILE A 252 26.22 -3.72 0.19
N LEU A 253 26.03 -2.46 0.63
CA LEU A 253 27.06 -1.43 0.59
C LEU A 253 28.27 -1.78 1.48
N LYS A 254 28.03 -2.28 2.70
CA LYS A 254 29.10 -2.76 3.61
C LYS A 254 29.85 -3.93 2.98
N LYS A 255 29.14 -4.93 2.44
CA LYS A 255 29.77 -6.08 1.75
C LYS A 255 30.61 -5.64 0.56
N TRP A 256 30.13 -4.69 -0.24
CA TRP A 256 30.90 -4.11 -1.33
C TRP A 256 32.21 -3.49 -0.83
N ALA A 257 32.16 -2.69 0.25
CA ALA A 257 33.35 -2.10 0.87
C ALA A 257 34.33 -3.15 1.45
N GLU A 258 33.81 -4.14 2.18
CA GLU A 258 34.57 -5.24 2.79
C GLU A 258 35.29 -6.09 1.75
N THR A 259 34.62 -6.37 0.63
CA THR A 259 35.17 -7.12 -0.52
C THR A 259 36.07 -6.27 -1.42
N ARG A 260 36.58 -5.15 -0.90
CA ARG A 260 37.51 -4.24 -1.60
C ARG A 260 36.88 -3.59 -2.83
N PHE A 261 35.60 -3.24 -2.74
CA PHE A 261 34.81 -2.64 -3.81
C PHE A 261 34.71 -3.56 -5.03
N SER A 262 34.57 -4.86 -4.76
CA SER A 262 34.29 -5.86 -5.79
C SER A 262 32.77 -6.03 -5.91
N PRO A 263 32.22 -6.27 -7.12
CA PRO A 263 30.78 -6.37 -7.31
C PRO A 263 30.10 -7.37 -6.38
N VAL A 264 29.00 -6.94 -5.75
CA VAL A 264 28.17 -7.78 -4.88
C VAL A 264 27.21 -8.59 -5.73
N LYS A 265 27.37 -9.91 -5.66
CA LYS A 265 26.51 -10.90 -6.31
C LYS A 265 25.33 -11.28 -5.39
N TYR A 266 24.08 -11.24 -5.80
CA TYR A 266 23.51 -10.63 -7.01
C TYR A 266 22.39 -9.65 -6.66
N GLY A 267 21.99 -8.82 -7.62
CA GLY A 267 20.83 -7.93 -7.52
C GLY A 267 19.91 -8.05 -8.75
N GLN A 268 18.66 -7.63 -8.57
CA GLN A 268 17.67 -7.39 -9.63
C GLN A 268 17.08 -5.99 -9.46
N CYS A 269 16.16 -5.56 -10.35
CA CYS A 269 15.73 -4.16 -10.46
C CYS A 269 15.37 -3.51 -9.12
N TRP A 270 14.57 -4.17 -8.27
CA TRP A 270 14.20 -3.63 -6.96
C TRP A 270 15.38 -3.49 -5.99
N VAL A 271 16.41 -4.35 -6.10
CA VAL A 271 17.64 -4.26 -5.31
C VAL A 271 18.49 -3.08 -5.79
N PHE A 272 18.63 -2.90 -7.10
CA PHE A 272 19.32 -1.74 -7.68
C PHE A 272 18.65 -0.43 -7.28
N ALA A 273 17.32 -0.34 -7.46
CA ALA A 273 16.55 0.84 -7.08
C ALA A 273 16.66 1.14 -5.58
N ALA A 274 16.57 0.12 -4.72
CA ALA A 274 16.64 0.33 -3.28
C ALA A 274 18.04 0.76 -2.80
N VAL A 275 19.12 0.21 -3.39
CA VAL A 275 20.49 0.67 -3.11
C VAL A 275 20.69 2.10 -3.64
N MET A 276 20.22 2.40 -4.85
CA MET A 276 20.29 3.75 -5.39
C MET A 276 19.54 4.76 -4.51
N CYS A 277 18.33 4.42 -4.04
CA CYS A 277 17.57 5.24 -3.10
C CYS A 277 18.37 5.53 -1.82
N THR A 278 18.99 4.52 -1.21
CA THR A 278 19.87 4.71 -0.04
C THR A 278 21.01 5.68 -0.33
N VAL A 279 21.73 5.51 -1.45
CA VAL A 279 22.86 6.37 -1.79
C VAL A 279 22.40 7.81 -2.02
N MET A 280 21.31 8.01 -2.76
CA MET A 280 20.78 9.35 -3.03
C MET A 280 20.30 10.05 -1.75
N ARG A 281 19.57 9.34 -0.87
CA ARG A 281 19.14 9.86 0.44
C ARG A 281 20.33 10.21 1.34
N ALA A 282 21.35 9.36 1.40
CA ALA A 282 22.58 9.61 2.16
C ALA A 282 23.32 10.88 1.71
N LEU A 283 23.27 11.19 0.41
CA LEU A 283 23.87 12.40 -0.17
C LEU A 283 22.98 13.65 -0.08
N GLY A 284 21.80 13.53 0.54
CA GLY A 284 20.86 14.63 0.76
C GLY A 284 19.91 14.90 -0.42
N ILE A 285 19.80 13.99 -1.39
CA ILE A 285 18.90 14.14 -2.54
C ILE A 285 17.57 13.42 -2.24
N PRO A 286 16.42 14.13 -2.11
CA PRO A 286 15.14 13.50 -1.80
C PRO A 286 14.76 12.49 -2.87
N THR A 287 14.56 11.23 -2.49
CA THR A 287 14.41 10.11 -3.43
C THR A 287 13.37 9.09 -2.97
N ARG A 288 12.53 8.61 -3.90
CA ARG A 288 11.52 7.56 -3.68
C ARG A 288 11.68 6.41 -4.68
N VAL A 289 11.29 5.20 -4.29
CA VAL A 289 11.33 4.01 -5.15
C VAL A 289 9.99 3.84 -5.87
N ILE A 290 10.04 3.58 -7.16
CA ILE A 290 8.88 3.45 -8.05
C ILE A 290 8.83 2.04 -8.62
N THR A 291 7.65 1.44 -8.62
CA THR A 291 7.36 0.19 -9.34
C THR A 291 6.42 0.47 -10.49
N ASN A 292 6.78 0.04 -11.70
CA ASN A 292 5.93 0.04 -12.89
C ASN A 292 5.56 -1.39 -13.26
N PHE A 293 4.27 -1.70 -13.37
CA PHE A 293 3.79 -3.03 -13.78
C PHE A 293 3.55 -3.09 -15.29
N ASN A 294 3.86 -4.24 -15.89
CA ASN A 294 3.98 -4.42 -17.34
C ASN A 294 4.94 -3.39 -17.95
N SER A 295 6.17 -3.33 -17.42
CA SER A 295 7.18 -2.39 -17.90
C SER A 295 7.77 -2.88 -19.20
N ALA A 296 7.65 -2.08 -20.25
CA ALA A 296 8.25 -2.40 -21.54
C ALA A 296 9.78 -2.22 -21.48
N HIS A 297 10.52 -3.12 -22.11
CA HIS A 297 11.93 -2.96 -22.42
C HIS A 297 12.06 -2.96 -23.95
N ASP A 298 12.05 -1.75 -24.51
CA ASP A 298 12.25 -1.47 -25.93
C ASP A 298 13.76 -1.44 -26.23
N THR A 299 14.21 -2.34 -27.11
CA THR A 299 15.63 -2.53 -27.43
C THR A 299 16.09 -1.80 -28.69
N ASP A 300 15.17 -1.33 -29.53
CA ASP A 300 15.48 -0.66 -30.81
C ASP A 300 15.08 0.83 -30.83
N GLY A 301 14.37 1.30 -29.79
CA GLY A 301 14.02 2.69 -29.56
C GLY A 301 12.85 3.18 -30.41
N ASN A 302 12.05 2.27 -30.97
CA ASN A 302 10.90 2.61 -31.81
C ASN A 302 9.61 2.89 -31.00
N MET A 303 9.64 2.71 -29.66
CA MET A 303 8.53 2.84 -28.70
C MET A 303 7.38 1.84 -28.91
N VAL A 304 7.68 0.69 -29.51
CA VAL A 304 6.77 -0.41 -29.81
C VAL A 304 7.43 -1.71 -29.38
N ILE A 305 6.73 -2.52 -28.60
CA ILE A 305 7.20 -3.85 -28.20
C ILE A 305 6.64 -4.89 -29.17
N GLU A 306 7.51 -5.62 -29.85
CA GLU A 306 7.08 -6.70 -30.75
C GLU A 306 7.23 -8.08 -30.09
N GLU A 307 6.11 -8.77 -29.87
CA GLU A 307 6.09 -10.14 -29.35
C GLU A 307 5.72 -11.12 -30.47
N TYR A 308 6.56 -12.13 -30.69
CA TYR A 308 6.36 -13.11 -31.75
C TYR A 308 5.98 -14.46 -31.18
N TYR A 309 5.00 -15.12 -31.78
CA TYR A 309 4.50 -16.43 -31.36
C TYR A 309 4.49 -17.39 -32.55
N ASP A 310 4.82 -18.67 -32.33
CA ASP A 310 4.56 -19.68 -33.35
C ASP A 310 3.06 -20.00 -33.42
N GLY A 311 2.68 -20.81 -34.40
CA GLY A 311 1.30 -21.27 -34.47
C GLY A 311 0.82 -21.91 -33.17
N ASN A 312 1.68 -22.62 -32.42
CA ASN A 312 1.31 -23.26 -31.15
C ASN A 312 1.30 -22.27 -29.97
N GLY A 313 1.30 -20.94 -30.23
CA GLY A 313 1.38 -19.86 -29.26
C GLY A 313 2.56 -19.94 -28.31
N LYS A 314 3.61 -20.65 -28.69
CA LYS A 314 4.89 -20.58 -28.01
C LYS A 314 5.54 -19.25 -28.39
N LYS A 315 5.90 -18.45 -27.38
CA LYS A 315 6.69 -17.23 -27.60
C LYS A 315 8.02 -17.59 -28.27
N LEU A 316 8.31 -16.92 -29.37
CA LEU A 316 9.51 -17.08 -30.16
C LEU A 316 10.51 -15.97 -29.79
N PRO A 317 11.80 -16.30 -29.59
CA PRO A 317 12.83 -15.33 -29.29
C PRO A 317 13.29 -14.63 -30.60
N ILE A 318 12.37 -13.94 -31.28
CA ILE A 318 12.63 -13.22 -32.54
C ILE A 318 12.98 -11.76 -32.26
N SER A 319 12.22 -11.08 -31.39
CA SER A 319 12.57 -9.74 -30.90
C SER A 319 13.46 -9.82 -29.67
N GLY A 320 14.29 -8.79 -29.50
CA GLY A 320 14.98 -8.50 -28.24
C GLY A 320 14.07 -7.82 -27.21
N ASP A 321 12.94 -7.27 -27.66
CA ASP A 321 11.99 -6.56 -26.80
C ASP A 321 11.31 -7.49 -25.80
N SER A 322 10.96 -6.93 -24.65
CA SER A 322 10.26 -7.68 -23.62
C SER A 322 9.30 -6.81 -22.82
N ILE A 323 8.32 -7.43 -22.20
CA ILE A 323 7.49 -6.81 -21.16
C ILE A 323 7.84 -7.51 -19.87
N TRP A 324 8.35 -6.75 -18.91
CA TRP A 324 8.64 -7.22 -17.58
C TRP A 324 7.35 -7.12 -16.75
N ASN A 325 7.06 -8.17 -15.97
CA ASN A 325 5.89 -8.22 -15.08
C ASN A 325 5.81 -6.96 -14.20
N PHE A 326 6.97 -6.57 -13.69
CA PHE A 326 7.21 -5.30 -13.07
C PHE A 326 8.66 -4.90 -13.26
N HIS A 327 8.91 -3.60 -13.25
CA HIS A 327 10.24 -3.03 -13.17
C HIS A 327 10.28 -1.96 -12.09
N VAL A 328 11.43 -1.78 -11.45
CA VAL A 328 11.58 -0.90 -10.30
C VAL A 328 12.76 0.04 -10.52
N TRP A 329 12.50 1.34 -10.37
CA TRP A 329 13.50 2.42 -10.46
C TRP A 329 13.34 3.41 -9.31
N VAL A 330 14.07 4.54 -9.34
CA VAL A 330 13.89 5.62 -8.36
C VAL A 330 13.50 6.93 -9.02
N GLU A 331 12.78 7.77 -8.29
CA GLU A 331 12.62 9.17 -8.61
C GLU A 331 13.36 10.04 -7.61
N SER A 332 14.15 10.99 -8.10
CA SER A 332 14.81 11.98 -7.27
C SER A 332 14.29 13.40 -7.56
N TRP A 333 14.09 14.17 -6.50
CA TRP A 333 13.58 15.54 -6.58
C TRP A 333 14.72 16.54 -6.78
N MET A 334 14.70 17.26 -7.91
CA MET A 334 15.68 18.31 -8.20
C MET A 334 15.20 19.30 -9.26
N LYS A 335 15.88 20.44 -9.35
CA LYS A 335 15.76 21.39 -10.46
C LYS A 335 16.45 20.87 -11.72
N ARG A 336 15.94 21.25 -12.90
CA ARG A 336 16.46 20.92 -14.24
C ARG A 336 16.78 22.17 -15.06
N PRO A 337 17.74 23.00 -14.62
CA PRO A 337 18.10 24.22 -15.36
C PRO A 337 18.62 23.92 -16.78
N ASP A 338 19.11 22.70 -17.01
CA ASP A 338 19.55 22.19 -18.31
C ASP A 338 18.40 21.98 -19.32
N LEU A 339 17.16 21.79 -18.86
CA LEU A 339 15.97 21.64 -19.71
C LEU A 339 15.13 22.92 -19.84
N GLY A 340 15.53 24.00 -19.18
CA GLY A 340 14.74 25.23 -19.10
C GLY A 340 13.60 25.17 -18.07
N ARG A 341 12.59 26.03 -18.23
CA ARG A 341 11.50 26.17 -17.24
C ARG A 341 10.47 25.06 -17.40
N GLY A 342 10.04 24.46 -16.28
CA GLY A 342 8.90 23.56 -16.23
C GLY A 342 9.23 22.11 -15.86
N TYR A 343 10.49 21.69 -16.00
CA TYR A 343 10.92 20.29 -15.82
C TYR A 343 11.47 19.96 -14.42
N ASP A 344 11.49 20.94 -13.52
CA ASP A 344 11.81 20.75 -12.09
C ASP A 344 10.83 19.78 -11.42
N GLY A 345 11.31 19.08 -10.39
CA GLY A 345 10.53 18.14 -9.58
C GLY A 345 11.10 16.74 -9.67
N TRP A 346 10.23 15.73 -9.78
CA TRP A 346 10.62 14.33 -9.87
C TRP A 346 11.32 13.99 -11.19
N GLN A 347 12.46 13.30 -11.06
CA GLN A 347 13.25 12.80 -12.17
C GLN A 347 13.44 11.29 -12.03
N ALA A 348 12.98 10.51 -13.00
CA ALA A 348 13.18 9.07 -13.06
C ALA A 348 14.66 8.75 -13.34
N LEU A 349 15.17 7.80 -12.58
CA LEU A 349 16.56 7.35 -12.57
C LEU A 349 16.56 5.84 -12.37
N ASP A 350 17.24 5.13 -13.25
CA ASP A 350 17.32 3.67 -13.19
C ASP A 350 18.78 3.21 -13.18
N ALA A 351 19.12 2.45 -12.13
CA ALA A 351 20.42 1.83 -11.96
C ALA A 351 20.49 0.41 -12.53
N THR A 352 19.35 -0.15 -12.95
CA THR A 352 19.25 -1.46 -13.57
C THR A 352 19.91 -1.40 -14.95
N PRO A 353 20.88 -2.27 -15.26
CA PRO A 353 21.62 -2.19 -16.52
C PRO A 353 20.80 -2.78 -17.68
N GLN A 354 19.80 -2.02 -18.15
CA GLN A 354 18.97 -2.38 -19.32
C GLN A 354 19.59 -1.85 -20.61
N GLU A 355 19.64 -0.53 -20.77
CA GLU A 355 20.14 0.14 -21.98
C GLU A 355 21.40 0.97 -21.73
N ARG A 356 22.24 1.09 -22.76
CA ARG A 356 23.45 1.91 -22.71
C ARG A 356 23.16 3.35 -23.11
N SER A 357 23.19 4.28 -22.16
CA SER A 357 23.15 5.70 -22.45
C SER A 357 24.57 6.28 -22.59
N THR A 358 24.90 6.81 -23.78
CA THR A 358 26.24 7.34 -24.12
C THR A 358 27.38 6.34 -23.85
N GLY A 359 27.14 5.07 -24.19
CA GLY A 359 28.13 3.99 -24.09
C GLY A 359 28.27 3.35 -22.71
N MET A 360 27.54 3.79 -21.68
CA MET A 360 27.55 3.20 -20.33
C MET A 360 26.15 2.76 -19.91
N PHE A 361 26.04 1.71 -19.11
CA PHE A 361 24.79 1.29 -18.46
C PHE A 361 24.41 2.28 -17.35
N ARG A 362 23.59 3.26 -17.73
CA ARG A 362 23.06 4.31 -16.86
C ARG A 362 21.78 4.87 -17.48
N CYS A 363 20.83 5.23 -16.65
CA CYS A 363 19.58 5.82 -17.11
C CYS A 363 19.17 7.01 -16.24
N GLY A 364 18.79 8.10 -16.92
CA GLY A 364 18.30 9.34 -16.33
C GLY A 364 19.40 10.35 -15.96
N PRO A 365 19.01 11.45 -15.29
CA PRO A 365 17.65 11.77 -14.82
C PRO A 365 16.70 12.19 -15.95
N ALA A 366 15.60 11.44 -16.12
CA ALA A 366 14.51 11.75 -17.04
C ALA A 366 13.42 12.54 -16.30
N SER A 367 13.03 13.71 -16.77
CA SER A 367 11.96 14.47 -16.11
C SER A 367 10.63 13.75 -16.27
N VAL A 368 9.96 13.40 -15.16
CA VAL A 368 8.63 12.74 -15.20
C VAL A 368 7.62 13.59 -15.98
N LYS A 369 7.72 14.91 -15.87
CA LYS A 369 6.93 15.85 -16.69
C LYS A 369 7.25 15.77 -18.18
N ALA A 370 8.52 15.57 -18.56
CA ALA A 370 8.89 15.38 -19.96
C ALA A 370 8.33 14.06 -20.50
N VAL A 371 8.37 12.99 -19.71
CA VAL A 371 7.74 11.70 -20.04
C VAL A 371 6.23 11.89 -20.25
N TYR A 372 5.53 12.48 -19.27
CA TYR A 372 4.09 12.77 -19.36
C TYR A 372 3.72 13.61 -20.59
N GLN A 373 4.53 14.61 -20.92
CA GLN A 373 4.31 15.50 -22.06
C GLN A 373 4.82 14.94 -23.40
N ARG A 374 5.31 13.69 -23.43
CA ARG A 374 5.92 13.03 -24.61
C ARG A 374 7.03 13.87 -25.24
N LYS A 375 7.87 14.50 -24.41
CA LYS A 375 9.04 15.29 -24.82
C LYS A 375 10.27 14.39 -24.97
N VAL A 376 10.18 13.43 -25.88
CA VAL A 376 11.19 12.38 -26.09
C VAL A 376 12.56 12.95 -26.52
N GLU A 377 12.61 14.16 -27.06
CA GLU A 377 13.86 14.86 -27.36
C GLU A 377 14.61 15.37 -26.12
N ALA A 378 13.95 15.42 -24.95
CA ALA A 378 14.52 15.96 -23.73
C ALA A 378 15.57 15.01 -23.14
N GLN A 379 16.67 15.58 -22.65
CA GLN A 379 17.67 14.83 -21.92
C GLN A 379 17.18 14.56 -20.47
N TYR A 380 17.56 13.49 -19.81
CA TYR A 380 18.32 12.34 -20.32
C TYR A 380 17.37 11.16 -20.43
N ASP A 381 17.56 10.32 -21.45
CA ASP A 381 16.94 9.00 -21.56
C ASP A 381 15.39 8.98 -21.54
N VAL A 382 14.75 10.13 -21.82
CA VAL A 382 13.28 10.26 -21.88
C VAL A 382 12.63 9.33 -22.90
N PRO A 383 13.18 9.07 -24.10
CA PRO A 383 12.59 8.09 -25.03
C PRO A 383 12.44 6.69 -24.40
N PHE A 384 13.50 6.23 -23.73
CA PHE A 384 13.53 4.92 -23.08
C PHE A 384 12.52 4.86 -21.95
N VAL A 385 12.58 5.81 -21.00
CA VAL A 385 11.63 5.87 -19.88
C VAL A 385 10.19 6.04 -20.35
N TYR A 386 9.96 6.75 -21.47
CA TYR A 386 8.64 6.86 -22.08
C TYR A 386 8.15 5.52 -22.62
N ALA A 387 8.99 4.77 -23.34
CA ALA A 387 8.65 3.45 -23.83
C ALA A 387 8.29 2.50 -22.67
N GLU A 388 9.05 2.53 -21.57
CA GLU A 388 8.82 1.69 -20.37
C GLU A 388 7.38 1.79 -19.83
N VAL A 389 6.72 2.95 -19.98
CA VAL A 389 5.37 3.23 -19.43
C VAL A 389 4.27 3.41 -20.48
N ASN A 390 4.61 3.62 -21.76
CA ASN A 390 3.66 3.96 -22.83
C ASN A 390 3.84 3.18 -24.15
N ALA A 391 4.78 2.24 -24.26
CA ALA A 391 4.97 1.52 -25.52
C ALA A 391 3.72 0.73 -25.94
N ASP A 392 3.40 0.75 -27.24
CA ASP A 392 2.36 -0.10 -27.82
C ASP A 392 2.90 -1.53 -27.95
N VAL A 393 2.08 -2.55 -27.70
CA VAL A 393 2.47 -3.96 -27.85
C VAL A 393 1.91 -4.52 -29.15
N HIS A 394 2.79 -4.96 -30.04
CA HIS A 394 2.46 -5.63 -31.28
C HIS A 394 2.68 -7.13 -31.13
N GLU A 395 1.60 -7.89 -31.03
CA GLU A 395 1.67 -9.35 -30.97
C GLU A 395 1.52 -9.92 -32.39
N MET A 396 2.50 -10.73 -32.82
CA MET A 396 2.55 -11.33 -34.15
C MET A 396 2.59 -12.85 -34.08
N VAL A 397 1.65 -13.53 -34.74
CA VAL A 397 1.72 -14.98 -34.94
C VAL A 397 2.45 -15.27 -36.25
N VAL A 398 3.48 -16.10 -36.22
CA VAL A 398 4.36 -16.36 -37.37
C VAL A 398 4.44 -17.86 -37.69
N ARG A 399 4.38 -18.19 -38.98
CA ARG A 399 4.68 -19.53 -39.52
C ARG A 399 5.50 -19.39 -40.80
N ASP A 400 6.52 -20.23 -40.97
CA ASP A 400 7.42 -20.20 -42.14
C ASP A 400 7.96 -18.80 -42.48
N ARG A 401 8.29 -18.00 -41.44
CA ARG A 401 8.75 -16.60 -41.54
C ARG A 401 7.75 -15.62 -42.18
N LYS A 402 6.46 -15.96 -42.22
CA LYS A 402 5.37 -15.07 -42.61
C LYS A 402 4.51 -14.74 -41.39
N VAL A 403 4.19 -13.46 -41.22
CA VAL A 403 3.22 -12.98 -40.21
C VAL A 403 1.82 -13.41 -40.67
N LEU A 404 1.15 -14.19 -39.83
CA LEU A 404 -0.20 -14.71 -40.05
C LEU A 404 -1.26 -13.78 -39.47
N SER A 405 -1.00 -13.18 -38.31
CA SER A 405 -1.87 -12.21 -37.66
C SER A 405 -1.05 -11.19 -36.88
N LYS A 406 -1.64 -10.01 -36.66
CA LYS A 406 -1.07 -8.92 -35.86
C LYS A 406 -2.16 -8.30 -34.99
N THR A 407 -1.91 -8.23 -33.68
CA THR A 407 -2.75 -7.53 -32.69
C THR A 407 -1.97 -6.37 -32.10
N VAL A 408 -2.64 -5.26 -31.78
CA VAL A 408 -2.03 -4.08 -31.15
C VAL A 408 -2.75 -3.79 -29.84
N ASP A 409 -2.00 -3.78 -28.73
CA ASP A 409 -2.48 -3.39 -27.41
C ASP A 409 -1.78 -2.09 -26.96
N LYS A 410 -2.56 -1.03 -26.78
CA LYS A 410 -2.09 0.31 -26.39
C LYS A 410 -2.15 0.58 -24.89
N HIS A 411 -2.65 -0.37 -24.11
CA HIS A 411 -2.99 -0.17 -22.70
C HIS A 411 -2.28 -1.15 -21.77
N ARG A 412 -1.69 -2.22 -22.30
CA ARG A 412 -0.96 -3.24 -21.52
C ARG A 412 0.23 -2.65 -20.76
N VAL A 413 1.07 -1.85 -21.42
CA VAL A 413 2.31 -1.33 -20.85
C VAL A 413 2.02 -0.26 -19.81
N GLY A 414 2.75 -0.28 -18.70
CA GLY A 414 2.62 0.68 -17.61
C GLY A 414 1.23 0.74 -17.00
N SER A 415 0.59 -0.42 -16.82
CA SER A 415 -0.81 -0.53 -16.38
C SER A 415 -1.05 -0.04 -14.95
N LEU A 416 0.00 0.03 -14.14
CA LEU A 416 -0.03 0.53 -12.76
C LEU A 416 1.37 1.00 -12.36
N ILE A 417 1.49 2.21 -11.80
CA ILE A 417 2.74 2.76 -11.29
C ILE A 417 2.57 3.13 -9.82
N LEU A 418 3.36 2.51 -8.94
CA LEU A 418 3.24 2.62 -7.49
C LEU A 418 4.49 3.18 -6.81
N THR A 419 4.28 3.92 -5.73
CA THR A 419 5.30 4.30 -4.74
C THR A 419 4.74 4.13 -3.32
N LYS A 420 5.61 4.14 -2.31
CA LYS A 420 5.18 4.19 -0.90
C LYS A 420 4.50 5.54 -0.63
N LEU A 421 3.34 5.51 0.03
CA LEU A 421 2.63 6.70 0.48
C LEU A 421 3.42 7.36 1.64
N PRO A 422 3.69 8.68 1.60
CA PRO A 422 4.36 9.37 2.68
C PRO A 422 3.71 9.15 4.05
N GLY A 423 4.52 8.82 5.06
CA GLY A 423 4.04 8.61 6.44
C GLY A 423 3.25 7.32 6.67
N SER A 424 3.10 6.45 5.65
CA SER A 424 2.38 5.18 5.73
C SER A 424 3.14 4.04 5.06
N MET A 425 2.81 2.79 5.41
CA MET A 425 3.29 1.59 4.70
C MET A 425 2.37 1.19 3.53
N CYS A 426 1.34 1.98 3.25
CA CYS A 426 0.43 1.77 2.12
C CYS A 426 1.06 2.18 0.78
N ARG A 427 0.54 1.60 -0.30
CA ARG A 427 0.84 2.01 -1.67
C ARG A 427 0.12 3.31 -2.04
N GLN A 428 0.77 4.11 -2.88
CA GLN A 428 0.22 5.26 -3.58
C GLN A 428 0.33 5.00 -5.08
N ASP A 429 -0.78 5.16 -5.80
CA ASP A 429 -0.82 5.10 -7.26
C ASP A 429 -0.43 6.46 -7.85
N ILE A 430 0.56 6.47 -8.72
CA ILE A 430 1.09 7.66 -9.41
C ILE A 430 1.08 7.49 -10.93
N THR A 431 0.28 6.55 -11.46
CA THR A 431 0.19 6.27 -12.91
C THR A 431 -0.14 7.53 -13.71
N SER A 432 -1.04 8.36 -13.17
CA SER A 432 -1.44 9.64 -13.76
C SER A 432 -0.34 10.70 -13.80
N GLU A 433 0.77 10.53 -13.06
CA GLU A 433 1.95 11.41 -13.15
C GLU A 433 2.81 11.12 -14.39
N TYR A 434 2.74 9.90 -14.94
CA TYR A 434 3.54 9.46 -16.09
C TYR A 434 2.78 9.46 -17.41
N LYS A 435 1.46 9.23 -17.38
CA LYS A 435 0.63 9.19 -18.60
C LYS A 435 -0.82 9.57 -18.34
N ASN A 436 -1.52 9.96 -19.41
CA ASN A 436 -2.90 10.40 -19.36
C ASN A 436 -3.83 9.32 -19.93
N GLU A 437 -4.77 8.83 -19.13
CA GLU A 437 -5.77 7.83 -19.55
C GLU A 437 -6.72 8.34 -20.64
N SER A 438 -6.77 9.67 -20.89
CA SER A 438 -7.73 10.29 -21.84
C SER A 438 -7.23 10.48 -23.27
N ALA A 439 -5.99 10.10 -23.61
CA ALA A 439 -5.39 10.46 -24.90
C ALA A 439 -5.65 9.46 -26.05
N ASP A 440 -6.13 8.25 -25.77
CA ASP A 440 -6.41 7.24 -26.81
C ASP A 440 -7.55 6.30 -26.34
N MET A 441 -8.79 6.80 -26.31
CA MET A 441 -9.94 5.89 -26.25
C MET A 441 -10.03 5.09 -27.57
N PRO A 442 -10.08 3.75 -27.53
CA PRO A 442 -10.19 2.95 -28.73
C PRO A 442 -11.48 3.22 -29.50
N PHE A 443 -11.39 3.07 -30.82
CA PHE A 443 -12.47 3.20 -31.80
C PHE A 443 -13.82 2.54 -31.43
N TRP A 444 -13.87 1.51 -30.57
CA TRP A 444 -15.11 0.82 -30.18
C TRP A 444 -15.98 1.59 -29.17
N GLU A 445 -15.45 2.59 -28.45
CA GLU A 445 -16.28 3.55 -27.69
C GLU A 445 -16.94 4.60 -28.61
N SER A 446 -16.52 4.67 -29.88
CA SER A 446 -17.17 5.51 -30.91
C SER A 446 -18.15 4.74 -31.81
N HIS A 447 -18.17 3.40 -31.77
CA HIS A 447 -19.01 2.56 -32.62
C HIS A 447 -19.55 1.33 -31.87
N ALA A 448 -20.82 1.40 -31.48
CA ALA A 448 -21.54 0.39 -30.72
C ALA A 448 -21.73 -0.94 -31.47
N ALA A 449 -21.49 -2.07 -30.77
CA ALA A 449 -22.45 -3.17 -30.54
C ALA A 449 -21.77 -4.35 -29.79
N ALA A 450 -21.71 -4.30 -28.45
CA ALA A 450 -21.30 -5.45 -27.64
C ALA A 450 -22.41 -6.52 -27.61
N VAL A 451 -22.14 -7.69 -28.15
CA VAL A 451 -22.98 -8.89 -28.00
C VAL A 451 -22.53 -9.65 -26.74
N THR A 452 -23.44 -9.99 -25.83
CA THR A 452 -23.14 -10.73 -24.59
C THR A 452 -23.76 -12.12 -24.61
N ALA A 453 -22.97 -13.19 -24.39
CA ALA A 453 -23.46 -14.56 -24.16
C ALA A 453 -23.25 -14.99 -22.69
N LYS A 454 -24.16 -15.80 -22.14
CA LYS A 454 -24.13 -16.31 -20.74
C LYS A 454 -23.84 -17.82 -20.70
N HIS A 455 -22.96 -18.25 -19.78
CA HIS A 455 -22.71 -19.66 -19.43
C HIS A 455 -22.76 -19.83 -17.89
N GLU A 456 -23.35 -20.93 -17.39
CA GLU A 456 -23.48 -21.26 -15.95
C GLU A 456 -22.87 -22.64 -15.67
N ILE A 457 -22.06 -22.75 -14.60
CA ILE A 457 -21.46 -24.01 -14.14
C ILE A 457 -22.24 -24.51 -12.92
N THR A 458 -22.65 -25.78 -12.90
CA THR A 458 -23.44 -26.38 -11.82
C THR A 458 -22.58 -26.96 -10.69
N PHE A 459 -23.15 -27.05 -9.47
CA PHE A 459 -22.48 -27.62 -8.28
C PHE A 459 -21.87 -29.03 -8.50
N LYS A 460 -22.47 -29.83 -9.38
CA LYS A 460 -21.99 -31.18 -9.71
C LYS A 460 -20.73 -31.17 -10.60
N GLU A 461 -20.55 -30.14 -11.41
CA GLU A 461 -19.39 -29.94 -12.29
C GLU A 461 -18.19 -29.36 -11.54
N TYR A 462 -18.46 -28.58 -10.49
CA TYR A 462 -17.50 -28.07 -9.52
C TYR A 462 -16.85 -29.18 -8.67
N MET A 463 -17.66 -30.09 -8.08
CA MET A 463 -17.16 -31.17 -7.21
C MET A 463 -16.23 -32.18 -7.92
N LEU A 464 -16.38 -32.32 -9.24
CA LEU A 464 -15.51 -33.17 -10.07
C LEU A 464 -14.12 -32.55 -10.35
N LYS A 465 -13.91 -31.27 -9.99
CA LYS A 465 -12.62 -30.57 -10.09
C LYS A 465 -11.91 -30.43 -8.74
N GLU A 466 -12.67 -30.35 -7.64
CA GLU A 466 -12.14 -30.35 -6.26
C GLU A 466 -11.55 -31.72 -5.85
N ALA A 467 -12.12 -32.83 -6.35
CA ALA A 467 -11.55 -34.18 -6.17
C ALA A 467 -10.23 -34.43 -6.93
N ALA A 468 -9.75 -33.45 -7.69
CA ALA A 468 -8.53 -33.51 -8.50
C ALA A 468 -7.51 -32.41 -8.14
N ASP A 469 -7.66 -31.72 -6.99
CA ASP A 469 -6.76 -30.67 -6.50
C ASP A 469 -6.51 -29.49 -7.47
N VAL A 470 -7.49 -29.14 -8.32
CA VAL A 470 -7.42 -27.96 -9.20
C VAL A 470 -8.26 -26.81 -8.62
N PHE A 471 -7.59 -25.74 -8.15
CA PHE A 471 -8.22 -24.57 -7.52
C PHE A 471 -8.54 -23.41 -8.49
N LEU A 472 -8.29 -23.56 -9.80
CA LEU A 472 -8.48 -22.51 -10.81
C LEU A 472 -9.57 -22.92 -11.81
N VAL A 473 -10.57 -22.07 -12.03
CA VAL A 473 -11.67 -22.31 -12.97
C VAL A 473 -11.69 -21.21 -14.03
N ASN A 474 -11.44 -21.59 -15.28
CA ASN A 474 -11.53 -20.73 -16.47
C ASN A 474 -12.91 -20.84 -17.14
N LEU A 475 -13.55 -19.71 -17.39
CA LEU A 475 -14.79 -19.59 -18.15
C LEU A 475 -14.52 -18.81 -19.43
N ALA A 476 -14.66 -19.45 -20.59
CA ALA A 476 -14.36 -18.88 -21.90
C ALA A 476 -15.59 -18.89 -22.83
N VAL A 477 -15.79 -17.80 -23.59
CA VAL A 477 -16.90 -17.58 -24.52
C VAL A 477 -16.33 -17.08 -25.85
N VAL A 478 -16.70 -17.73 -26.95
CA VAL A 478 -16.34 -17.30 -28.32
C VAL A 478 -17.58 -16.78 -29.05
N ILE A 479 -17.47 -15.63 -29.69
CA ILE A 479 -18.51 -15.02 -30.53
C ILE A 479 -17.95 -14.88 -31.96
N GLU A 480 -18.72 -15.29 -32.96
CA GLU A 480 -18.36 -15.22 -34.37
C GLU A 480 -19.25 -14.19 -35.07
N ASP A 481 -18.64 -13.24 -35.78
CA ASP A 481 -19.35 -12.34 -36.69
C ASP A 481 -19.59 -13.06 -38.03
N LEU A 482 -20.88 -13.33 -38.32
CA LEU A 482 -21.32 -14.08 -39.49
C LEU A 482 -21.08 -13.36 -40.82
N LYS A 483 -20.80 -12.06 -40.82
CA LYS A 483 -20.55 -11.26 -42.04
C LYS A 483 -19.07 -11.21 -42.41
N SER A 484 -18.18 -11.16 -41.43
CA SER A 484 -16.73 -11.08 -41.60
C SER A 484 -16.02 -12.44 -41.44
N GLN A 485 -16.72 -13.45 -40.88
CA GLN A 485 -16.16 -14.75 -40.44
C GLN A 485 -15.12 -14.62 -39.31
N GLU A 486 -15.08 -13.48 -38.62
CA GLU A 486 -14.11 -13.20 -37.55
C GLU A 486 -14.63 -13.68 -36.19
N LYS A 487 -13.75 -14.29 -35.37
CA LYS A 487 -14.09 -14.88 -34.06
C LYS A 487 -13.38 -14.15 -32.93
N VAL A 488 -14.12 -13.82 -31.88
CA VAL A 488 -13.63 -13.11 -30.69
C VAL A 488 -13.84 -13.99 -29.45
N LEU A 489 -12.77 -14.23 -28.69
CA LEU A 489 -12.74 -14.99 -27.45
C LEU A 489 -12.73 -14.04 -26.25
N ALA A 490 -13.61 -14.25 -25.28
CA ALA A 490 -13.61 -13.59 -23.99
C ALA A 490 -13.56 -14.65 -22.89
N SER A 491 -12.59 -14.58 -21.98
CA SER A 491 -12.44 -15.53 -20.88
C SER A 491 -12.13 -14.85 -19.55
N GLU A 492 -12.55 -15.47 -18.44
CA GLU A 492 -12.21 -15.08 -17.07
C GLU A 492 -11.77 -16.32 -16.27
N GLU A 493 -10.73 -16.20 -15.45
CA GLU A 493 -10.35 -17.25 -14.50
C GLU A 493 -10.54 -16.80 -13.04
N PHE A 494 -10.95 -17.74 -12.19
CA PHE A 494 -11.16 -17.48 -10.77
C PHE A 494 -10.71 -18.65 -9.89
N ASN A 495 -10.28 -18.32 -8.66
CA ASN A 495 -9.77 -19.27 -7.68
C ASN A 495 -10.88 -19.80 -6.74
N ILE A 496 -10.86 -21.10 -6.46
CA ILE A 496 -11.61 -21.78 -5.39
C ILE A 496 -10.71 -21.80 -4.13
N ARG A 497 -11.19 -21.27 -3.00
CA ARG A 497 -10.37 -21.06 -1.77
C ARG A 497 -10.31 -22.31 -0.86
N SER A 498 -9.16 -22.58 -0.23
CA SER A 498 -8.99 -23.69 0.74
C SER A 498 -9.21 -23.29 2.22
N PRO A 499 -9.63 -24.23 3.11
CA PRO A 499 -9.92 -23.96 4.51
C PRO A 499 -8.68 -23.77 5.39
N THR A 500 -8.81 -23.07 6.52
CA THR A 500 -7.71 -22.78 7.46
C THR A 500 -8.01 -23.24 8.89
N LEU A 501 -7.01 -23.65 9.67
CA LEU A 501 -7.17 -24.18 11.04
C LEU A 501 -6.12 -23.57 12.00
N SER A 502 -6.51 -23.07 13.17
CA SER A 502 -5.62 -22.38 14.14
C SER A 502 -5.95 -22.73 15.60
N VAL A 503 -4.98 -22.68 16.53
CA VAL A 503 -5.16 -22.97 17.98
C VAL A 503 -4.62 -21.81 18.84
N GLN A 504 -5.33 -21.40 19.90
CA GLN A 504 -4.95 -20.33 20.84
C GLN A 504 -5.24 -20.73 22.29
N ILE A 505 -4.30 -20.54 23.22
CA ILE A 505 -4.51 -20.80 24.67
C ILE A 505 -4.95 -19.49 25.36
N GLN A 506 -6.03 -19.53 26.13
CA GLN A 506 -6.53 -18.39 26.89
C GLN A 506 -5.55 -18.06 28.03
N ASN A 507 -5.15 -16.79 28.17
CA ASN A 507 -4.17 -16.30 29.14
C ASN A 507 -2.74 -16.86 28.95
N GLU A 508 -2.22 -16.91 27.72
CA GLU A 508 -0.83 -17.30 27.40
C GLU A 508 0.23 -16.59 28.26
N SER A 509 -0.06 -15.38 28.72
CA SER A 509 0.83 -14.54 29.53
C SER A 509 0.86 -14.88 31.03
N SER A 510 0.06 -15.84 31.53
CA SER A 510 0.01 -16.19 32.96
C SER A 510 -0.46 -17.63 33.23
N VAL A 511 0.22 -18.62 32.68
CA VAL A 511 -0.06 -20.04 32.96
C VAL A 511 0.57 -20.44 34.30
N ILE A 512 -0.25 -20.72 35.30
CA ILE A 512 0.18 -21.16 36.65
C ILE A 512 0.06 -22.69 36.73
N ILE A 513 1.08 -23.35 37.29
CA ILE A 513 1.11 -24.81 37.45
C ILE A 513 -0.07 -25.23 38.35
N TYR A 514 -0.84 -26.23 37.93
CA TYR A 514 -2.07 -26.76 38.57
C TYR A 514 -3.35 -25.91 38.44
N THR A 515 -3.42 -24.96 37.51
CA THR A 515 -4.67 -24.28 37.13
C THR A 515 -5.18 -24.70 35.75
N PRO A 516 -6.49 -24.98 35.57
CA PRO A 516 -7.07 -25.35 34.27
C PRO A 516 -6.84 -24.26 33.21
N GLN A 517 -6.49 -24.68 32.00
CA GLN A 517 -6.28 -23.79 30.85
C GLN A 517 -7.26 -24.13 29.72
N VAL A 518 -7.66 -23.12 28.94
CA VAL A 518 -8.62 -23.28 27.86
C VAL A 518 -7.91 -23.06 26.52
N ALA A 519 -7.93 -24.06 25.64
CA ALA A 519 -7.43 -23.95 24.26
C ALA A 519 -8.60 -23.75 23.29
N THR A 520 -8.57 -22.69 22.51
CA THR A 520 -9.51 -22.38 21.42
C THR A 520 -8.94 -22.87 20.10
N VAL A 521 -9.62 -23.78 19.42
CA VAL A 521 -9.25 -24.23 18.06
C VAL A 521 -10.27 -23.70 17.06
N THR A 522 -9.82 -23.01 16.03
CA THR A 522 -10.65 -22.34 15.02
C THR A 522 -10.40 -22.97 13.66
N PHE A 523 -11.45 -23.54 13.06
CA PHE A 523 -11.48 -23.95 11.65
C PHE A 523 -12.29 -22.93 10.85
N VAL A 524 -11.76 -22.48 9.73
CA VAL A 524 -12.36 -21.50 8.82
C VAL A 524 -12.73 -22.23 7.54
N ASN A 525 -14.03 -22.52 7.39
CA ASN A 525 -14.60 -23.09 6.17
C ASN A 525 -14.68 -22.02 5.08
N PRO A 526 -14.02 -22.19 3.92
CA PRO A 526 -13.98 -21.24 2.83
C PRO A 526 -15.14 -21.44 1.84
N PHE A 527 -15.94 -22.50 2.00
CA PHE A 527 -17.01 -22.90 1.09
C PHE A 527 -18.38 -22.45 1.59
N ASN A 528 -19.27 -22.12 0.64
CA ASN A 528 -20.63 -21.66 0.91
C ASN A 528 -21.61 -22.81 1.28
N THR A 529 -21.13 -24.05 1.29
CA THR A 529 -21.82 -25.25 1.80
C THR A 529 -21.23 -25.70 3.14
N ALA A 530 -22.07 -26.23 4.03
CA ALA A 530 -21.59 -26.79 5.30
C ALA A 530 -20.68 -28.01 5.05
N VAL A 531 -19.42 -27.95 5.53
CA VAL A 531 -18.50 -29.10 5.56
C VAL A 531 -18.59 -29.84 6.89
N SER A 532 -18.55 -31.17 6.83
CA SER A 532 -18.49 -32.05 7.99
C SER A 532 -17.18 -32.84 7.98
N GLY A 533 -16.50 -32.91 9.13
CA GLY A 533 -15.21 -33.59 9.29
C GLY A 533 -14.81 -33.68 10.76
N GLU A 534 -13.91 -34.61 11.10
CA GLU A 534 -13.52 -34.89 12.48
C GLU A 534 -12.23 -34.15 12.86
N LEU A 535 -12.30 -33.22 13.82
CA LEU A 535 -11.15 -32.49 14.33
C LEU A 535 -10.56 -33.20 15.56
N THR A 536 -9.34 -33.73 15.44
CA THR A 536 -8.64 -34.43 16.52
C THR A 536 -7.60 -33.51 17.15
N ILE A 537 -7.71 -33.25 18.46
CA ILE A 537 -6.78 -32.41 19.23
C ILE A 537 -5.98 -33.32 20.18
N SER A 538 -4.65 -33.24 20.13
CA SER A 538 -3.73 -34.00 20.99
C SER A 538 -2.62 -33.11 21.54
N GLY A 539 -2.33 -33.19 22.84
CA GLY A 539 -1.22 -32.48 23.49
C GLY A 539 -0.70 -33.30 24.67
N SER A 540 0.63 -33.50 24.75
CA SER A 540 1.24 -34.28 25.82
C SER A 540 1.17 -33.52 27.16
N GLY A 541 0.46 -34.08 28.14
CA GLY A 541 0.46 -33.57 29.53
C GLY A 541 -0.57 -32.49 29.88
N LEU A 542 -1.57 -32.20 29.03
CA LEU A 542 -2.56 -31.13 29.25
C LEU A 542 -4.04 -31.55 29.09
N LEU A 543 -4.33 -32.82 28.82
CA LEU A 543 -5.69 -33.30 28.57
C LEU A 543 -5.94 -34.61 29.33
N GLU A 544 -6.90 -34.61 30.26
CA GLU A 544 -7.30 -35.83 30.98
C GLU A 544 -8.32 -36.67 30.19
N GLU A 545 -9.20 -36.07 29.37
CA GLU A 545 -10.11 -36.80 28.47
C GLU A 545 -10.46 -36.05 27.17
N LYS A 546 -10.76 -36.80 26.11
CA LYS A 546 -11.15 -36.30 24.79
C LYS A 546 -12.54 -35.65 24.83
N ALA A 547 -12.63 -34.34 24.61
CA ALA A 547 -13.92 -33.64 24.45
C ALA A 547 -14.26 -33.37 22.97
N LYS A 548 -15.48 -33.73 22.54
CA LYS A 548 -16.11 -33.37 21.24
C LYS A 548 -17.18 -32.29 21.49
N MET A 549 -17.17 -31.18 20.75
CA MET A 549 -18.31 -30.23 20.77
C MET A 549 -18.45 -29.34 19.50
N SER A 550 -19.68 -28.87 19.26
CA SER A 550 -20.23 -28.21 18.06
C SER A 550 -20.74 -26.77 18.30
N THR A 551 -20.87 -25.97 17.22
CA THR A 551 -21.62 -24.70 17.00
C THR A 551 -21.13 -23.35 17.59
N VAL A 552 -21.23 -22.28 16.77
CA VAL A 552 -20.96 -20.85 17.07
C VAL A 552 -21.80 -20.38 18.26
N ASN A 553 -21.16 -19.79 19.28
CA ASN A 553 -21.83 -19.35 20.50
C ASN A 553 -22.54 -18.00 20.31
N SER A 554 -23.77 -17.91 20.84
CA SER A 554 -24.55 -16.68 20.96
C SER A 554 -23.84 -15.50 21.66
N GLU A 555 -22.82 -15.75 22.50
CA GLU A 555 -22.08 -14.69 23.19
C GLU A 555 -21.22 -13.82 22.27
N ASP A 556 -20.64 -14.39 21.20
CA ASP A 556 -19.78 -13.63 20.29
C ASP A 556 -20.59 -12.67 19.40
N LEU A 557 -21.80 -13.10 18.99
CA LEU A 557 -22.74 -12.23 18.29
C LEU A 557 -23.29 -11.13 19.20
N ARG A 558 -23.49 -11.41 20.50
CA ARG A 558 -23.82 -10.38 21.49
C ARG A 558 -22.64 -9.42 21.69
N ALA A 559 -21.41 -9.93 21.71
CA ALA A 559 -20.21 -9.10 21.84
C ALA A 559 -20.09 -8.11 20.68
N GLU A 560 -20.31 -8.55 19.44
CA GLU A 560 -20.25 -7.67 18.27
C GLU A 560 -21.46 -6.74 18.15
N TYR A 561 -22.68 -7.30 18.13
CA TYR A 561 -23.87 -6.57 17.69
C TYR A 561 -24.62 -5.86 18.81
N VAL A 562 -24.16 -6.02 20.06
CA VAL A 562 -24.66 -5.28 21.23
C VAL A 562 -23.52 -4.56 21.94
N LYS A 563 -22.43 -5.27 22.27
CA LYS A 563 -21.36 -4.77 23.15
C LYS A 563 -20.25 -3.97 22.45
N SER A 564 -20.08 -4.09 21.14
CA SER A 564 -19.02 -3.37 20.42
C SER A 564 -19.47 -1.96 20.09
N ASP A 565 -18.67 -0.98 20.47
CA ASP A 565 -18.81 0.44 20.13
C ASP A 565 -17.96 0.86 18.91
N ASN A 566 -17.25 -0.10 18.29
CA ASN A 566 -16.39 0.13 17.14
C ASN A 566 -16.96 -0.54 15.88
N GLY A 567 -17.21 0.24 14.84
CA GLY A 567 -17.85 -0.18 13.59
C GLY A 567 -16.99 0.00 12.35
N VAL A 568 -17.42 -0.66 11.27
CA VAL A 568 -16.91 -0.44 9.91
C VAL A 568 -18.14 -0.31 9.00
N LEU A 569 -18.14 0.73 8.17
CA LEU A 569 -19.14 0.99 7.14
C LEU A 569 -18.52 0.71 5.78
N PHE A 570 -19.27 0.12 4.85
CA PHE A 570 -18.79 -0.12 3.49
C PHE A 570 -19.41 0.88 2.51
N LYS A 571 -18.66 1.29 1.49
CA LYS A 571 -19.12 2.18 0.41
C LYS A 571 -18.42 1.87 -0.91
N GLY A 572 -18.90 2.40 -2.03
CA GLY A 572 -18.27 2.27 -3.34
C GLY A 572 -19.12 1.50 -4.35
N SER A 573 -18.53 0.52 -5.03
CA SER A 573 -19.20 -0.35 -6.00
C SER A 573 -18.89 -1.82 -5.72
N PRO A 574 -19.59 -2.79 -6.35
CA PRO A 574 -19.33 -4.22 -6.12
C PRO A 574 -17.87 -4.65 -6.39
N SER A 575 -17.20 -4.01 -7.36
CA SER A 575 -15.80 -4.28 -7.73
C SER A 575 -14.77 -3.44 -6.96
N ASN A 576 -15.20 -2.37 -6.30
CA ASN A 576 -14.31 -1.48 -5.56
C ASN A 576 -14.97 -1.01 -4.24
N VAL A 577 -14.84 -1.85 -3.21
CA VAL A 577 -15.44 -1.63 -1.88
C VAL A 577 -14.44 -0.97 -0.95
N PHE A 578 -14.82 0.16 -0.36
CA PHE A 578 -14.04 0.86 0.65
C PHE A 578 -14.62 0.61 2.04
N ALA A 579 -13.74 0.29 2.99
CA ALA A 579 -14.08 0.24 4.41
C ALA A 579 -13.83 1.61 5.06
N ARG A 580 -14.78 2.07 5.87
CA ARG A 580 -14.68 3.29 6.66
C ARG A 580 -14.89 2.96 8.15
N PRO A 581 -13.89 3.19 9.02
CA PRO A 581 -14.09 3.07 10.46
C PRO A 581 -15.16 4.03 10.96
N TRP A 582 -15.93 3.61 11.96
CA TRP A 582 -16.96 4.44 12.59
C TRP A 582 -17.05 4.15 14.09
N SER A 583 -17.07 5.20 14.90
CA SER A 583 -17.27 5.08 16.35
C SER A 583 -18.76 5.18 16.70
N PHE A 584 -19.35 4.09 17.18
CA PHE A 584 -20.76 4.10 17.59
C PHE A 584 -20.95 4.75 18.96
N ASP A 585 -19.98 4.57 19.86
CA ASP A 585 -19.87 5.26 21.15
C ASP A 585 -21.14 5.20 22.00
N GLN A 586 -21.91 4.10 21.92
CA GLN A 586 -23.20 3.96 22.61
C GLN A 586 -23.09 3.97 24.15
N TYR A 587 -21.89 3.76 24.69
CA TYR A 587 -21.61 3.77 26.13
C TYR A 587 -21.10 5.11 26.65
N GLU A 588 -20.90 6.11 25.77
CA GLU A 588 -20.53 7.42 26.23
C GLU A 588 -21.61 8.05 27.12
N LYS A 589 -21.14 8.82 28.12
CA LYS A 589 -22.00 9.47 29.09
C LYS A 589 -23.06 10.33 28.40
N GLY A 590 -24.33 10.08 28.74
CA GLY A 590 -25.49 10.83 28.25
C GLY A 590 -26.10 10.29 26.95
N ILE A 591 -25.46 9.37 26.22
CA ILE A 591 -26.01 8.83 24.96
C ILE A 591 -27.30 8.05 25.20
N LEU A 592 -27.35 7.18 26.22
CA LEU A 592 -28.56 6.44 26.57
C LEU A 592 -29.73 7.39 26.93
N ASP A 593 -29.45 8.46 27.67
CA ASP A 593 -30.46 9.45 28.05
C ASP A 593 -31.01 10.17 26.81
N ILE A 594 -30.13 10.53 25.86
CA ILE A 594 -30.52 11.11 24.58
C ILE A 594 -31.39 10.13 23.77
N CYS A 595 -31.03 8.84 23.73
CA CYS A 595 -31.82 7.79 23.07
C CYS A 595 -33.21 7.64 23.71
N MET A 596 -33.31 7.69 25.03
CA MET A 596 -34.60 7.67 25.73
C MET A 596 -35.42 8.93 25.45
N LYS A 597 -34.75 10.09 25.33
CA LYS A 597 -35.39 11.36 24.97
C LYS A 597 -35.93 11.35 23.54
N LEU A 598 -35.22 10.73 22.59
CA LEU A 598 -35.67 10.51 21.23
C LEU A 598 -37.05 9.83 21.19
N LEU A 599 -37.23 8.74 21.95
CA LEU A 599 -38.51 8.03 22.05
C LEU A 599 -39.63 8.88 22.66
N GLN A 600 -39.31 9.78 23.59
CA GLN A 600 -40.29 10.71 24.19
C GLN A 600 -40.67 11.86 23.25
N LEU A 601 -39.78 12.22 22.32
CA LEU A 601 -40.06 13.26 21.35
C LEU A 601 -40.84 12.73 20.14
N SER A 602 -41.00 11.41 20.01
CA SER A 602 -41.73 10.80 18.90
C SER A 602 -43.18 11.28 18.77
N PRO A 603 -43.71 11.39 17.53
CA PRO A 603 -45.13 11.71 17.30
C PRO A 603 -46.09 10.77 18.04
N GLN A 604 -45.74 9.48 18.12
CA GLN A 604 -46.56 8.46 18.79
C GLN A 604 -46.66 8.73 20.29
N TYR A 605 -45.57 9.13 20.93
CA TYR A 605 -45.57 9.49 22.36
C TYR A 605 -46.34 10.78 22.64
N ARG A 606 -46.25 11.78 21.74
CA ARG A 606 -47.00 13.04 21.87
C ARG A 606 -48.50 12.85 21.66
N ALA A 607 -48.89 11.93 20.77
CA ALA A 607 -50.29 11.64 20.49
C ALA A 607 -50.95 10.84 21.63
N ASP A 608 -50.31 9.77 22.10
CA ASP A 608 -50.78 8.98 23.23
C ASP A 608 -49.61 8.42 24.04
N MET A 609 -49.27 9.14 25.12
CA MET A 609 -48.19 8.78 26.03
C MET A 609 -48.36 7.37 26.63
N ARG A 610 -49.59 6.99 27.00
CA ARG A 610 -49.84 5.76 27.74
C ARG A 610 -49.62 4.54 26.84
N THR A 611 -50.21 4.57 25.65
CA THR A 611 -50.07 3.53 24.65
C THR A 611 -48.62 3.45 24.16
N ALA A 612 -47.98 4.59 23.92
CA ALA A 612 -46.59 4.64 23.49
C ALA A 612 -45.62 4.03 24.54
N LEU A 613 -45.87 4.23 25.84
CA LEU A 613 -45.08 3.61 26.91
C LEU A 613 -45.30 2.09 26.99
N GLN A 614 -46.55 1.62 26.87
CA GLN A 614 -46.86 0.19 26.89
C GLN A 614 -46.18 -0.56 25.74
N ASN A 615 -46.15 0.07 24.56
CA ASN A 615 -45.55 -0.51 23.35
C ASN A 615 -44.01 -0.52 23.36
N ARG A 616 -43.33 0.12 24.32
CA ARG A 616 -41.85 0.09 24.39
C ARG A 616 -41.28 -1.29 24.71
N SER A 617 -42.11 -2.20 25.22
CA SER A 617 -41.75 -3.61 25.39
C SER A 617 -41.61 -4.37 24.06
N ASN A 618 -42.07 -3.78 22.95
CA ASN A 618 -42.06 -4.39 21.64
C ASN A 618 -40.94 -3.80 20.75
N PRO A 619 -39.87 -4.57 20.41
CA PRO A 619 -38.78 -4.10 19.57
C PRO A 619 -39.22 -3.72 18.15
N VAL A 620 -40.33 -4.29 17.64
CA VAL A 620 -40.93 -3.92 16.35
C VAL A 620 -41.43 -2.48 16.38
N TYR A 621 -42.12 -2.10 17.46
CA TYR A 621 -42.57 -0.72 17.67
C TYR A 621 -41.38 0.23 17.83
N ILE A 622 -40.38 -0.14 18.63
CA ILE A 622 -39.18 0.67 18.87
C ILE A 622 -38.40 0.93 17.57
N GLY A 623 -38.12 -0.11 16.77
CA GLY A 623 -37.43 0.05 15.49
C GLY A 623 -38.19 0.96 14.52
N ARG A 624 -39.53 0.88 14.51
CA ARG A 624 -40.38 1.70 13.65
C ARG A 624 -40.50 3.16 14.11
N VAL A 625 -40.34 3.44 15.40
CA VAL A 625 -40.24 4.82 15.93
C VAL A 625 -38.85 5.40 15.65
N ILE A 626 -37.78 4.62 15.81
CA ILE A 626 -36.41 5.09 15.62
C ILE A 626 -36.09 5.37 14.15
N SER A 627 -36.52 4.51 13.22
CA SER A 627 -36.37 4.77 11.78
C SER A 627 -36.99 6.11 11.37
N ALA A 628 -38.12 6.48 11.96
CA ALA A 628 -38.73 7.81 11.77
C ALA A 628 -37.90 8.92 12.42
N MET A 629 -37.60 8.79 13.71
CA MET A 629 -37.00 9.87 14.50
C MET A 629 -35.52 10.16 14.19
N VAL A 630 -34.80 9.22 13.56
CA VAL A 630 -33.39 9.46 13.18
C VAL A 630 -33.31 10.44 12.00
N ASN A 631 -34.30 10.47 11.10
CA ASN A 631 -34.42 11.53 10.10
C ASN A 631 -35.36 12.65 10.59
N SER A 632 -35.24 13.84 10.00
CA SER A 632 -36.02 15.01 10.40
C SER A 632 -37.05 15.46 9.38
N ASN A 633 -37.51 14.57 8.49
CA ASN A 633 -38.30 14.94 7.31
C ASN A 633 -39.80 15.14 7.59
N ASP A 634 -40.25 14.88 8.82
CA ASP A 634 -41.64 14.96 9.25
C ASP A 634 -41.91 16.07 10.29
N ASP A 635 -41.02 17.06 10.43
CA ASP A 635 -41.10 18.15 11.40
C ASP A 635 -41.33 17.67 12.87
N ASP A 636 -40.86 16.47 13.16
CA ASP A 636 -41.08 15.75 14.41
C ASP A 636 -39.98 15.98 15.46
N LYS A 637 -39.01 16.84 15.14
CA LYS A 637 -37.74 17.05 15.86
C LYS A 637 -36.73 15.91 15.70
N GLY A 638 -36.72 15.22 14.57
CA GLY A 638 -35.74 14.17 14.31
C GLY A 638 -34.27 14.61 14.33
N VAL A 639 -33.37 13.63 14.33
CA VAL A 639 -31.93 13.84 14.64
C VAL A 639 -31.17 14.51 13.50
N LEU A 640 -31.32 14.01 12.27
CA LEU A 640 -30.46 14.38 11.14
C LEU A 640 -31.26 14.88 9.94
N THR A 641 -30.73 15.91 9.27
CA THR A 641 -31.18 16.36 7.96
C THR A 641 -30.30 15.78 6.86
N GLY A 642 -30.91 15.20 5.82
CA GLY A 642 -30.19 14.57 4.70
C GLY A 642 -29.76 15.56 3.61
N LYS A 643 -28.59 15.34 2.99
CA LYS A 643 -28.13 16.10 1.81
C LYS A 643 -27.14 15.29 0.95
N TRP A 644 -27.48 15.08 -0.32
CA TRP A 644 -26.71 14.23 -1.25
C TRP A 644 -25.87 15.00 -2.28
N SER A 645 -26.11 16.29 -2.47
CA SER A 645 -25.39 17.13 -3.42
C SER A 645 -25.41 18.61 -3.03
N GLY A 646 -24.58 19.42 -3.71
CA GLY A 646 -24.46 20.86 -3.49
C GLY A 646 -23.49 21.26 -2.35
N SER A 647 -23.53 22.54 -1.96
CA SER A 647 -22.66 23.08 -0.90
C SER A 647 -23.10 22.65 0.49
N TYR A 648 -22.14 22.37 1.39
CA TYR A 648 -22.38 22.04 2.80
C TYR A 648 -22.08 23.20 3.75
N SER A 649 -21.97 24.43 3.26
CA SER A 649 -21.50 25.59 4.04
C SER A 649 -22.32 25.93 5.30
N ASP A 650 -23.59 25.51 5.39
CA ASP A 650 -24.46 25.71 6.55
C ASP A 650 -24.54 24.50 7.51
N GLY A 651 -23.67 23.51 7.32
CA GLY A 651 -23.64 22.29 8.13
C GLY A 651 -22.29 21.57 8.07
N VAL A 652 -22.28 20.32 8.54
CA VAL A 652 -21.11 19.44 8.46
C VAL A 652 -21.24 18.59 7.21
N ASN A 653 -20.18 18.53 6.40
CA ASN A 653 -20.09 17.59 5.28
C ASN A 653 -20.25 16.15 5.82
N PRO A 654 -21.18 15.33 5.30
CA PRO A 654 -21.41 13.96 5.77
C PRO A 654 -20.14 13.10 5.84
N SER A 655 -19.13 13.36 4.99
CA SER A 655 -17.84 12.67 4.97
C SER A 655 -16.88 13.08 6.09
N ASN A 656 -17.20 14.10 6.89
CA ASN A 656 -16.38 14.55 8.02
C ASN A 656 -16.84 13.94 9.35
N TRP A 657 -18.01 13.31 9.41
CA TRP A 657 -18.44 12.59 10.60
C TRP A 657 -17.63 11.30 10.77
N THR A 658 -17.14 11.07 11.99
CA THR A 658 -16.37 9.87 12.36
C THR A 658 -17.09 9.00 13.39
N GLY A 659 -18.15 9.52 14.02
CA GLY A 659 -18.92 8.78 15.02
C GLY A 659 -20.34 9.34 15.25
N SER A 660 -21.17 8.53 15.90
CA SER A 660 -22.60 8.83 16.14
C SER A 660 -22.84 9.68 17.39
N ALA A 661 -21.99 9.57 18.41
CA ALA A 661 -22.17 10.27 19.68
C ALA A 661 -22.14 11.80 19.51
N ASP A 662 -21.23 12.31 18.70
CA ASP A 662 -21.13 13.76 18.42
C ASP A 662 -22.41 14.31 17.79
N ILE A 663 -23.03 13.55 16.89
CA ILE A 663 -24.29 13.93 16.24
C ILE A 663 -25.42 13.96 17.27
N LEU A 664 -25.55 12.91 18.09
CA LEU A 664 -26.60 12.79 19.09
C LEU A 664 -26.48 13.85 20.20
N LYS A 665 -25.26 14.12 20.67
CA LYS A 665 -25.00 15.19 21.65
C LYS A 665 -25.31 16.56 21.07
N LYS A 666 -24.86 16.85 19.85
CA LYS A 666 -25.15 18.11 19.17
C LYS A 666 -26.65 18.34 18.96
N TRP A 667 -27.40 17.28 18.63
CA TRP A 667 -28.86 17.34 18.56
C TRP A 667 -29.48 17.70 19.92
N ALA A 668 -29.01 17.11 21.01
CA ALA A 668 -29.49 17.45 22.36
C ALA A 668 -29.12 18.88 22.79
N GLU A 669 -27.88 19.31 22.54
CA GLU A 669 -27.37 20.65 22.85
C GLU A 669 -28.12 21.76 22.10
N THR A 670 -28.55 21.48 20.87
CA THR A 670 -29.31 22.41 20.03
C THR A 670 -30.81 22.41 20.33
N GLN A 671 -31.22 21.95 21.52
CA GLN A 671 -32.61 21.83 21.94
C GLN A 671 -33.44 20.92 21.02
N PHE A 672 -32.84 19.81 20.56
CA PHE A 672 -33.45 18.83 19.68
C PHE A 672 -33.78 19.39 18.29
N ARG A 673 -32.92 20.27 17.77
CA ARG A 673 -32.99 20.75 16.38
C ARG A 673 -32.18 19.80 15.49
N PRO A 674 -32.66 19.50 14.27
CA PRO A 674 -31.96 18.58 13.38
C PRO A 674 -30.52 19.01 13.09
N VAL A 675 -29.61 18.05 13.15
CA VAL A 675 -28.20 18.23 12.83
C VAL A 675 -27.99 18.09 11.33
N LYS A 676 -27.28 19.06 10.74
CA LYS A 676 -26.94 19.10 9.31
C LYS A 676 -25.48 18.67 9.11
N TYR A 677 -25.12 17.74 8.22
CA TYR A 677 -25.96 16.88 7.36
C TYR A 677 -25.55 15.41 7.45
N GLY A 678 -26.44 14.51 7.02
CA GLY A 678 -26.19 13.07 6.84
C GLY A 678 -26.47 12.58 5.42
N GLN A 679 -25.88 11.42 5.08
CA GLN A 679 -26.22 10.57 3.93
C GLN A 679 -26.50 9.15 4.44
N CYS A 680 -26.93 8.21 3.60
CA CYS A 680 -27.42 6.89 4.00
C CYS A 680 -26.54 6.18 5.06
N TRP A 681 -25.22 6.16 4.88
CA TRP A 681 -24.31 5.54 5.85
C TRP A 681 -24.27 6.24 7.22
N VAL A 682 -24.48 7.56 7.27
CA VAL A 682 -24.56 8.33 8.53
C VAL A 682 -25.87 8.05 9.24
N PHE A 683 -26.99 7.99 8.50
CA PHE A 683 -28.30 7.63 9.06
C PHE A 683 -28.28 6.22 9.65
N ALA A 684 -27.76 5.24 8.90
CA ALA A 684 -27.62 3.87 9.37
C ALA A 684 -26.71 3.77 10.60
N ALA A 685 -25.61 4.51 10.64
CA ALA A 685 -24.69 4.46 11.77
C ALA A 685 -25.28 5.08 13.05
N VAL A 686 -25.99 6.22 12.94
CA VAL A 686 -26.72 6.81 14.07
C VAL A 686 -27.85 5.89 14.54
N MET A 687 -28.61 5.31 13.62
CA MET A 687 -29.65 4.34 13.96
C MET A 687 -29.07 3.11 14.68
N CYS A 688 -27.94 2.57 14.20
CA CYS A 688 -27.26 1.45 14.83
C CYS A 688 -26.83 1.78 16.27
N THR A 689 -26.27 2.96 16.52
CA THR A 689 -25.94 3.43 17.88
C THR A 689 -27.18 3.47 18.78
N VAL A 690 -28.28 4.08 18.33
CA VAL A 690 -29.51 4.20 19.13
C VAL A 690 -30.10 2.82 19.45
N MET A 691 -30.16 1.93 18.46
CA MET A 691 -30.69 0.57 18.65
C MET A 691 -29.83 -0.25 19.63
N ARG A 692 -28.50 -0.18 19.51
CA ARG A 692 -27.55 -0.85 20.42
C ARG A 692 -27.62 -0.28 21.84
N ALA A 693 -27.73 1.05 22.00
CA ALA A 693 -27.89 1.71 23.29
C ALA A 693 -29.15 1.23 24.03
N LEU A 694 -30.24 0.97 23.29
CA LEU A 694 -31.48 0.41 23.83
C LEU A 694 -31.44 -1.11 24.02
N GLY A 695 -30.30 -1.75 23.78
CA GLY A 695 -30.10 -3.18 23.97
C GLY A 695 -30.61 -4.07 22.84
N ILE A 696 -30.92 -3.50 21.67
CA ILE A 696 -31.38 -4.26 20.51
C ILE A 696 -30.17 -4.63 19.64
N PRO A 697 -29.86 -5.93 19.45
CA PRO A 697 -28.73 -6.35 18.63
C PRO A 697 -28.89 -5.86 17.21
N THR A 698 -27.93 -5.08 16.72
CA THR A 698 -28.05 -4.37 15.44
C THR A 698 -26.73 -4.36 14.68
N ARG A 699 -26.77 -4.63 13.38
CA ARG A 699 -25.62 -4.57 12.45
C ARG A 699 -25.91 -3.62 11.30
N VAL A 700 -24.86 -3.05 10.71
CA VAL A 700 -24.99 -2.16 9.54
C VAL A 700 -24.80 -2.97 8.27
N ILE A 701 -25.69 -2.77 7.30
CA ILE A 701 -25.70 -3.45 6.00
C ILE A 701 -25.44 -2.44 4.88
N THR A 702 -24.62 -2.81 3.91
CA THR A 702 -24.39 -2.05 2.68
C THR A 702 -24.82 -2.87 1.47
N ASN A 703 -25.76 -2.36 0.68
CA ASN A 703 -26.23 -2.95 -0.56
C ASN A 703 -25.69 -2.17 -1.76
N PHE A 704 -25.01 -2.85 -2.67
CA PHE A 704 -24.46 -2.23 -3.86
C PHE A 704 -25.41 -2.38 -5.05
N ASN A 705 -25.48 -1.34 -5.87
CA ASN A 705 -26.51 -1.17 -6.89
C ASN A 705 -27.93 -1.26 -6.27
N SER A 706 -28.19 -0.47 -5.23
CA SER A 706 -29.50 -0.47 -4.56
C SER A 706 -30.53 0.21 -5.45
N ALA A 707 -31.62 -0.48 -5.74
CA ALA A 707 -32.72 0.10 -6.50
C ALA A 707 -33.55 1.03 -5.61
N HIS A 708 -34.15 2.05 -6.21
CA HIS A 708 -35.17 2.88 -5.61
C HIS A 708 -36.36 2.91 -6.57
N ASP A 709 -37.30 1.99 -6.33
CA ASP A 709 -38.53 1.82 -7.09
C ASP A 709 -39.62 2.72 -6.50
N THR A 710 -40.03 3.73 -7.28
CA THR A 710 -40.97 4.76 -6.81
C THR A 710 -42.42 4.46 -7.11
N ASP A 711 -42.70 3.48 -7.98
CA ASP A 711 -44.07 3.12 -8.37
C ASP A 711 -44.49 1.74 -7.84
N GLY A 712 -43.57 1.01 -7.22
CA GLY A 712 -43.83 -0.25 -6.51
C GLY A 712 -44.04 -1.44 -7.43
N ASN A 713 -43.65 -1.33 -8.71
CA ASN A 713 -43.80 -2.39 -9.70
C ASN A 713 -42.65 -3.43 -9.65
N MET A 714 -41.65 -3.24 -8.77
CA MET A 714 -40.42 -4.02 -8.59
C MET A 714 -39.52 -4.08 -9.83
N VAL A 715 -39.61 -3.07 -10.69
CA VAL A 715 -38.90 -2.94 -11.96
C VAL A 715 -38.36 -1.52 -12.11
N ILE A 716 -37.04 -1.39 -12.21
CA ILE A 716 -36.40 -0.11 -12.48
C ILE A 716 -36.30 0.09 -13.99
N LYS A 717 -36.95 1.13 -14.51
CA LYS A 717 -36.85 1.48 -15.93
C LYS A 717 -35.81 2.57 -16.14
N GLU A 718 -34.79 2.27 -16.94
CA GLU A 718 -33.83 3.26 -17.39
C GLU A 718 -34.01 3.50 -18.89
N TYR A 719 -34.19 4.77 -19.26
CA TYR A 719 -34.36 5.17 -20.65
C TYR A 719 -33.07 5.81 -21.15
N TYR A 720 -32.67 5.46 -22.36
CA TYR A 720 -31.51 6.01 -23.05
C TYR A 720 -31.94 6.47 -24.43
N ASP A 721 -31.33 7.54 -24.94
CA ASP A 721 -31.50 7.88 -26.35
C ASP A 721 -30.66 6.95 -27.24
N GLU A 722 -30.77 7.15 -28.56
CA GLU A 722 -30.02 6.37 -29.55
C GLU A 722 -28.49 6.53 -29.48
N ASN A 723 -27.98 7.52 -28.75
CA ASN A 723 -26.56 7.77 -28.52
C ASN A 723 -26.08 7.22 -27.17
N GLY A 724 -26.95 6.54 -26.41
CA GLY A 724 -26.62 5.98 -25.11
C GLY A 724 -26.61 7.02 -23.97
N ILE A 725 -27.12 8.23 -24.18
CA ILE A 725 -27.29 9.22 -23.12
C ILE A 725 -28.52 8.85 -22.29
N LYS A 726 -28.35 8.74 -20.97
CA LYS A 726 -29.46 8.45 -20.06
C LYS A 726 -30.47 9.61 -20.10
N LEU A 727 -31.70 9.31 -20.48
CA LEU A 727 -32.81 10.24 -20.47
C LEU A 727 -33.40 10.29 -19.06
N SER A 728 -33.64 11.49 -18.55
CA SER A 728 -34.30 11.72 -17.26
C SER A 728 -35.82 11.48 -17.36
N ILE A 729 -36.21 10.26 -17.72
CA ILE A 729 -37.60 9.81 -17.86
C ILE A 729 -37.91 8.86 -16.70
N GLY A 730 -38.93 9.18 -15.91
CA GLY A 730 -39.29 8.42 -14.71
C GLY A 730 -38.62 8.95 -13.43
N LYS A 731 -38.97 8.34 -12.29
CA LYS A 731 -38.44 8.69 -10.96
C LYS A 731 -37.61 7.59 -10.32
N ASP A 732 -37.58 6.41 -10.93
CA ASP A 732 -36.80 5.27 -10.45
C ASP A 732 -35.31 5.52 -10.60
N SER A 733 -34.52 4.98 -9.68
CA SER A 733 -33.06 5.12 -9.74
C SER A 733 -32.33 3.90 -9.19
N ILE A 734 -31.05 3.80 -9.51
CA ILE A 734 -30.15 2.82 -8.91
C ILE A 734 -29.01 3.60 -8.28
N TRP A 735 -28.84 3.45 -6.98
CA TRP A 735 -27.74 4.04 -6.24
C TRP A 735 -26.55 3.10 -6.29
N ASN A 736 -25.34 3.64 -6.47
CA ASN A 736 -24.09 2.88 -6.45
C ASN A 736 -23.98 2.01 -5.18
N PHE A 737 -24.40 2.55 -4.03
CA PHE A 737 -24.64 1.79 -2.83
C PHE A 737 -25.69 2.49 -1.94
N HIS A 738 -26.32 1.71 -1.08
CA HIS A 738 -27.20 2.18 -0.02
C HIS A 738 -26.88 1.46 1.29
N VAL A 739 -27.11 2.10 2.43
CA VAL A 739 -26.73 1.58 3.74
C VAL A 739 -27.91 1.67 4.70
N TRP A 740 -28.25 0.56 5.37
CA TRP A 740 -29.31 0.45 6.38
C TRP A 740 -28.82 -0.36 7.59
N VAL A 741 -29.72 -0.65 8.54
CA VAL A 741 -29.42 -1.54 9.66
C VAL A 741 -30.29 -2.79 9.65
N GLU A 742 -29.73 -3.89 10.13
CA GLU A 742 -30.50 -5.06 10.50
C GLU A 742 -30.51 -5.21 12.01
N SER A 743 -31.70 -5.35 12.60
CA SER A 743 -31.87 -5.61 14.02
C SER A 743 -32.46 -6.99 14.26
N TRP A 744 -31.87 -7.73 15.19
CA TRP A 744 -32.35 -9.06 15.56
C TRP A 744 -33.54 -8.94 16.53
N MET A 745 -34.69 -9.47 16.13
CA MET A 745 -35.89 -9.51 16.97
C MET A 745 -36.79 -10.68 16.63
N LYS A 746 -37.68 -11.03 17.56
CA LYS A 746 -38.78 -11.95 17.29
C LYS A 746 -39.90 -11.25 16.52
N ARG A 747 -40.60 -11.99 15.66
CA ARG A 747 -41.71 -11.51 14.81
C ARG A 747 -42.98 -12.30 15.06
N PRO A 748 -43.55 -12.26 16.29
CA PRO A 748 -44.79 -12.98 16.58
C PRO A 748 -45.97 -12.47 15.74
N ASP A 749 -45.88 -11.26 15.20
CA ASP A 749 -46.83 -10.62 14.29
C ASP A 749 -46.88 -11.24 12.88
N LEU A 750 -45.80 -11.93 12.44
CA LEU A 750 -45.73 -12.61 11.13
C LEU A 750 -45.91 -14.14 11.20
N GLY A 751 -45.98 -14.71 12.40
CA GLY A 751 -46.09 -16.16 12.61
C GLY A 751 -44.74 -16.88 12.71
N GLN A 752 -44.78 -18.23 12.73
CA GLN A 752 -43.59 -19.04 13.03
C GLN A 752 -42.58 -19.00 11.87
N GLY A 753 -41.36 -18.56 12.18
CA GLY A 753 -40.22 -18.66 11.27
C GLY A 753 -39.66 -17.34 10.76
N TYR A 754 -40.27 -16.17 11.03
CA TYR A 754 -39.77 -14.85 10.61
C TYR A 754 -38.90 -14.14 11.66
N ASP A 755 -38.66 -14.79 12.80
CA ASP A 755 -37.68 -14.36 13.79
C ASP A 755 -36.29 -14.22 13.17
N GLY A 756 -35.50 -13.27 13.66
CA GLY A 756 -34.13 -13.05 13.23
C GLY A 756 -33.87 -11.63 12.78
N TRP A 757 -33.00 -11.45 11.79
CA TRP A 757 -32.64 -10.15 11.23
C TRP A 757 -33.82 -9.49 10.50
N GLN A 758 -34.06 -8.23 10.85
CA GLN A 758 -35.06 -7.39 10.21
C GLN A 758 -34.41 -6.10 9.72
N VAL A 759 -34.62 -5.76 8.45
CA VAL A 759 -34.18 -4.52 7.83
C VAL A 759 -34.96 -3.35 8.40
N LEU A 760 -34.23 -2.32 8.82
CA LEU A 760 -34.74 -1.03 9.23
C LEU A 760 -33.87 0.05 8.57
N ASP A 761 -34.51 1.06 7.99
CA ASP A 761 -33.81 2.15 7.33
C ASP A 761 -34.36 3.50 7.83
N ALA A 762 -33.44 4.35 8.27
CA ALA A 762 -33.72 5.71 8.71
C ALA A 762 -33.52 6.74 7.60
N THR A 763 -33.01 6.34 6.43
CA THR A 763 -32.86 7.21 5.29
C THR A 763 -34.25 7.58 4.76
N PRO A 764 -34.59 8.88 4.61
CA PRO A 764 -35.93 9.31 4.19
C PRO A 764 -36.13 9.08 2.69
N GLN A 765 -36.39 7.83 2.31
CA GLN A 765 -36.64 7.41 0.92
C GLN A 765 -38.14 7.43 0.60
N GLU A 766 -38.94 6.64 1.33
CA GLU A 766 -40.38 6.49 1.11
C GLU A 766 -41.21 6.67 2.39
N ARG A 767 -42.49 7.00 2.23
CA ARG A 767 -43.44 7.15 3.35
C ARG A 767 -44.17 5.85 3.64
N SER A 768 -44.03 5.32 4.86
CA SER A 768 -44.73 4.13 5.33
C SER A 768 -45.75 4.44 6.42
N GLY A 769 -47.04 4.34 6.11
CA GLY A 769 -48.12 4.77 7.00
C GLY A 769 -48.07 6.27 7.32
N GLY A 770 -47.78 7.09 6.29
CA GLY A 770 -47.82 8.55 6.36
C GLY A 770 -46.55 9.25 6.83
N MET A 771 -45.50 8.53 7.27
CA MET A 771 -44.24 9.10 7.80
C MET A 771 -43.03 8.50 7.07
N PHE A 772 -41.91 9.23 6.99
CA PHE A 772 -40.64 8.72 6.46
C PHE A 772 -40.01 7.74 7.44
N ARG A 773 -40.27 6.45 7.23
CA ARG A 773 -39.75 5.35 8.03
C ARG A 773 -39.77 4.07 7.23
N CYS A 774 -38.83 3.17 7.50
CA CYS A 774 -38.76 1.88 6.84
C CYS A 774 -38.46 0.76 7.85
N GLY A 775 -39.18 -0.35 7.70
CA GLY A 775 -39.04 -1.57 8.47
C GLY A 775 -39.92 -1.64 9.73
N PRO A 776 -39.82 -2.74 10.50
CA PRO A 776 -38.90 -3.86 10.30
C PRO A 776 -39.36 -4.83 9.19
N ALA A 777 -38.61 -4.91 8.10
CA ALA A 777 -38.85 -5.85 7.01
C ALA A 777 -38.06 -7.14 7.26
N SER A 778 -38.71 -8.30 7.22
CA SER A 778 -38.05 -9.57 7.50
C SER A 778 -37.10 -9.95 6.36
N VAL A 779 -35.80 -10.12 6.66
CA VAL A 779 -34.80 -10.61 5.69
C VAL A 779 -35.24 -11.95 5.11
N LYS A 780 -35.86 -12.79 5.93
CA LYS A 780 -36.40 -14.07 5.50
C LYS A 780 -37.57 -13.92 4.51
N ALA A 781 -38.51 -13.02 4.77
CA ALA A 781 -39.62 -12.75 3.84
C ALA A 781 -39.09 -12.22 2.50
N ILE A 782 -38.08 -11.35 2.53
CA ILE A 782 -37.39 -10.85 1.33
C ILE A 782 -36.77 -12.01 0.54
N TYR A 783 -36.00 -12.88 1.21
CA TYR A 783 -35.41 -14.08 0.61
C TYR A 783 -36.44 -15.04 0.01
N GLN A 784 -37.57 -15.24 0.70
CA GLN A 784 -38.66 -16.11 0.25
C GLN A 784 -39.53 -15.49 -0.84
N ARG A 785 -39.26 -14.23 -1.23
CA ARG A 785 -40.06 -13.43 -2.17
C ARG A 785 -41.51 -13.23 -1.73
N GLU A 786 -41.73 -13.16 -0.42
CA GLU A 786 -43.05 -12.97 0.19
C GLU A 786 -43.37 -11.47 0.28
N VAL A 787 -43.50 -10.83 -0.88
CA VAL A 787 -43.66 -9.38 -1.03
C VAL A 787 -44.95 -8.81 -0.42
N GLU A 788 -45.89 -9.68 -0.03
CA GLU A 788 -47.13 -9.32 0.68
C GLU A 788 -46.96 -9.31 2.21
N ALA A 789 -45.78 -9.64 2.74
CA ALA A 789 -45.51 -9.61 4.16
C ALA A 789 -45.60 -8.18 4.72
N GLN A 790 -46.06 -8.05 5.97
CA GLN A 790 -46.35 -6.74 6.59
C GLN A 790 -45.12 -5.82 6.67
N TYR A 791 -45.39 -4.52 6.78
CA TYR A 791 -44.42 -3.43 6.74
C TYR A 791 -43.86 -3.20 5.34
N ASP A 792 -42.56 -2.95 5.24
CA ASP A 792 -41.92 -2.38 4.06
C ASP A 792 -41.19 -3.46 3.25
N VAL A 793 -41.59 -4.73 3.40
CA VAL A 793 -41.01 -5.88 2.68
C VAL A 793 -41.02 -5.70 1.16
N PRO A 794 -42.12 -5.27 0.50
CA PRO A 794 -42.09 -5.08 -0.96
C PRO A 794 -41.09 -3.99 -1.40
N PHE A 795 -40.97 -2.91 -0.62
CA PHE A 795 -39.99 -1.85 -0.90
C PHE A 795 -38.55 -2.36 -0.75
N VAL A 796 -38.21 -2.96 0.39
CA VAL A 796 -36.85 -3.49 0.63
C VAL A 796 -36.54 -4.63 -0.35
N TYR A 797 -37.54 -5.43 -0.74
CA TYR A 797 -37.39 -6.44 -1.78
C TYR A 797 -36.99 -5.80 -3.12
N ALA A 798 -37.65 -4.72 -3.54
CA ALA A 798 -37.26 -3.99 -4.74
C ALA A 798 -35.82 -3.47 -4.64
N GLU A 799 -35.41 -2.90 -3.48
CA GLU A 799 -34.06 -2.37 -3.27
C GLU A 799 -32.93 -3.39 -3.54
N VAL A 800 -33.19 -4.69 -3.31
CA VAL A 800 -32.20 -5.77 -3.48
C VAL A 800 -32.48 -6.72 -4.66
N ASN A 801 -33.69 -6.75 -5.21
CA ASN A 801 -34.13 -7.73 -6.22
C ASN A 801 -34.88 -7.16 -7.43
N ALA A 802 -35.02 -5.83 -7.58
CA ALA A 802 -35.73 -5.26 -8.73
C ALA A 802 -35.06 -5.63 -10.07
N ASP A 803 -35.88 -5.96 -11.08
CA ASP A 803 -35.41 -6.17 -12.44
C ASP A 803 -35.14 -4.81 -13.11
N VAL A 804 -34.02 -4.65 -13.81
CA VAL A 804 -33.70 -3.38 -14.49
C VAL A 804 -34.07 -3.50 -15.97
N HIS A 805 -35.07 -2.74 -16.39
CA HIS A 805 -35.48 -2.61 -17.79
C HIS A 805 -34.77 -1.44 -18.44
N ILE A 806 -33.83 -1.74 -19.32
CA ILE A 806 -33.05 -0.76 -20.08
C ILE A 806 -33.72 -0.58 -21.44
N MET A 807 -34.29 0.60 -21.67
CA MET A 807 -34.97 0.96 -22.92
C MET A 807 -34.17 1.98 -23.71
N ILE A 808 -33.92 1.71 -24.98
CA ILE A 808 -33.38 2.69 -25.94
C ILE A 808 -34.56 3.29 -26.70
N VAL A 809 -34.72 4.61 -26.68
CA VAL A 809 -35.87 5.33 -27.25
C VAL A 809 -35.41 6.32 -28.31
N LYS A 810 -36.04 6.29 -29.49
CA LYS A 810 -35.86 7.29 -30.56
C LYS A 810 -37.21 7.82 -31.00
N ASN A 811 -37.39 9.15 -31.03
CA ASN A 811 -38.63 9.81 -31.45
C ASN A 811 -39.91 9.25 -30.77
N GLY A 812 -39.83 8.92 -29.48
CA GLY A 812 -40.94 8.34 -28.70
C GLY A 812 -41.18 6.84 -28.94
N THR A 813 -40.38 6.17 -29.76
CA THR A 813 -40.48 4.72 -30.03
C THR A 813 -39.36 3.95 -29.34
N VAL A 814 -39.69 2.86 -28.62
CA VAL A 814 -38.71 1.97 -28.00
C VAL A 814 -38.06 1.08 -29.06
N LEU A 815 -36.75 1.23 -29.26
CA LEU A 815 -35.94 0.48 -30.22
C LEU A 815 -35.39 -0.83 -29.64
N LEU A 816 -35.06 -0.83 -28.35
CA LEU A 816 -34.53 -1.96 -27.62
C LEU A 816 -35.08 -1.97 -26.19
N ASN A 817 -35.43 -3.15 -25.68
CA ASN A 817 -35.80 -3.36 -24.29
C ASN A 817 -35.02 -4.57 -23.76
N ARG A 818 -34.05 -4.32 -22.88
CA ARG A 818 -33.21 -5.35 -22.24
C ARG A 818 -33.54 -5.41 -20.75
N VAL A 819 -33.73 -6.62 -20.22
CA VAL A 819 -33.96 -6.83 -18.79
C VAL A 819 -32.71 -7.38 -18.12
N ASP A 820 -32.19 -6.70 -17.11
CA ASP A 820 -31.11 -7.15 -16.24
C ASP A 820 -31.65 -7.53 -14.86
N LYS A 821 -31.68 -8.83 -14.59
CA LYS A 821 -32.20 -9.43 -13.35
C LYS A 821 -31.14 -9.60 -12.25
N ARG A 822 -29.90 -9.19 -12.51
CA ARG A 822 -28.75 -9.45 -11.59
C ARG A 822 -28.09 -8.18 -11.09
N ARG A 823 -28.30 -7.04 -11.76
CA ARG A 823 -27.66 -5.76 -11.43
C ARG A 823 -28.00 -5.26 -10.03
N VAL A 824 -29.28 -5.24 -9.65
CA VAL A 824 -29.73 -4.71 -8.35
C VAL A 824 -29.31 -5.66 -7.24
N GLY A 825 -28.73 -5.16 -6.16
CA GLY A 825 -28.25 -5.97 -5.04
C GLY A 825 -27.19 -7.00 -5.43
N ALA A 826 -26.26 -6.62 -6.32
CA ALA A 826 -25.19 -7.50 -6.81
C ALA A 826 -24.23 -7.93 -5.70
N LEU A 827 -24.17 -7.17 -4.60
CA LEU A 827 -23.38 -7.47 -3.41
C LEU A 827 -24.04 -6.81 -2.20
N ILE A 828 -24.20 -7.55 -1.10
CA ILE A 828 -24.72 -7.06 0.18
C ILE A 828 -23.74 -7.44 1.28
N LEU A 829 -23.22 -6.45 2.01
CA LEU A 829 -22.15 -6.62 2.99
C LEU A 829 -22.54 -6.19 4.40
N THR A 830 -21.99 -6.88 5.40
CA THR A 830 -21.93 -6.46 6.81
C THR A 830 -20.50 -6.60 7.32
N LYS A 831 -20.21 -6.02 8.48
CA LYS A 831 -18.97 -6.30 9.22
C LYS A 831 -19.04 -7.72 9.79
N LEU A 832 -17.97 -8.51 9.61
CA LEU A 832 -17.86 -9.85 10.19
C LEU A 832 -17.67 -9.74 11.71
N ALA A 833 -18.46 -10.49 12.48
CA ALA A 833 -18.38 -10.45 13.95
C ALA A 833 -16.98 -10.81 14.48
N GLY A 834 -16.45 -9.98 15.37
CA GLY A 834 -15.11 -10.16 15.93
C GLY A 834 -13.96 -9.77 14.99
N SER A 835 -14.23 -9.14 13.83
CA SER A 835 -13.23 -8.74 12.84
C SER A 835 -13.51 -7.34 12.27
N THR A 836 -12.52 -6.71 11.64
CA THR A 836 -12.73 -5.52 10.78
C THR A 836 -13.01 -5.89 9.32
N SER A 837 -13.02 -7.19 8.99
CA SER A 837 -13.28 -7.69 7.64
C SER A 837 -14.76 -7.61 7.26
N ARG A 838 -15.03 -7.56 5.95
CA ARG A 838 -16.39 -7.68 5.40
C ARG A 838 -16.88 -9.13 5.43
N GLN A 839 -18.18 -9.29 5.65
CA GLN A 839 -18.95 -10.52 5.46
C GLN A 839 -19.95 -10.26 4.35
N ASP A 840 -19.99 -11.14 3.35
CA ASP A 840 -21.01 -11.13 2.30
C ASP A 840 -22.26 -11.85 2.79
N VAL A 841 -23.40 -11.15 2.76
CA VAL A 841 -24.72 -11.64 3.17
C VAL A 841 -25.71 -11.64 1.99
N THR A 842 -25.23 -11.53 0.76
CA THR A 842 -26.09 -11.48 -0.46
C THR A 842 -27.02 -12.69 -0.55
N SER A 843 -26.54 -13.87 -0.17
CA SER A 843 -27.33 -15.11 -0.14
C SER A 843 -28.46 -15.10 0.91
N GLU A 844 -28.40 -14.20 1.90
CA GLU A 844 -29.49 -14.03 2.87
C GLU A 844 -30.70 -13.28 2.26
N TYR A 845 -30.53 -12.62 1.11
CA TYR A 845 -31.55 -11.81 0.43
C TYR A 845 -32.00 -12.39 -0.91
N LYS A 846 -31.18 -13.21 -1.57
CA LYS A 846 -31.40 -13.70 -2.95
C LYS A 846 -31.59 -15.22 -3.02
N ASN A 847 -32.70 -15.66 -3.60
CA ASN A 847 -33.05 -17.07 -3.80
C ASN A 847 -32.93 -17.47 -5.29
N GLU A 848 -32.01 -18.39 -5.61
CA GLU A 848 -31.73 -18.88 -6.97
C GLU A 848 -32.77 -19.88 -7.53
N ARG A 849 -33.80 -20.29 -6.77
CA ARG A 849 -34.68 -21.42 -7.13
C ARG A 849 -36.03 -21.11 -7.78
N ALA A 850 -36.36 -19.88 -8.13
CA ALA A 850 -37.66 -19.58 -8.75
C ALA A 850 -37.51 -18.99 -10.16
N GLY A 851 -37.49 -19.88 -11.17
CA GLY A 851 -37.75 -19.52 -12.57
C GLY A 851 -36.91 -20.26 -13.62
N THR A 852 -37.01 -21.59 -13.71
CA THR A 852 -36.67 -22.31 -14.95
C THR A 852 -37.92 -22.43 -15.84
N PRO A 853 -37.90 -21.93 -17.09
CA PRO A 853 -38.69 -22.50 -18.17
C PRO A 853 -37.87 -23.62 -18.81
N SER A 854 -38.41 -24.84 -18.75
CA SER A 854 -37.90 -26.01 -19.44
C SER A 854 -37.87 -25.80 -20.96
N ARG A 855 -36.68 -25.69 -21.55
CA ARG A 855 -36.38 -26.23 -22.89
C ARG A 855 -34.87 -26.28 -23.07
N ALA A 856 -34.31 -27.49 -23.03
CA ALA A 856 -32.93 -27.74 -23.41
C ALA A 856 -32.72 -27.40 -24.89
N PRO A 857 -31.70 -26.61 -25.26
CA PRO A 857 -31.07 -26.71 -26.57
C PRO A 857 -29.96 -27.76 -26.47
N SER A 858 -29.97 -28.71 -27.40
CA SER A 858 -28.92 -29.69 -27.61
C SER A 858 -27.57 -29.00 -27.89
N THR A 859 -26.63 -29.05 -26.94
CA THR A 859 -25.23 -28.67 -27.15
C THR A 859 -24.45 -29.88 -27.67
N ALA A 860 -24.31 -29.98 -28.99
CA ALA A 860 -23.23 -30.76 -29.58
C ALA A 860 -22.00 -29.86 -29.71
N GLY A 861 -20.90 -30.17 -28.99
CA GLY A 861 -19.56 -29.75 -29.42
C GLY A 861 -18.61 -29.07 -28.42
N ALA A 862 -18.96 -28.84 -27.16
CA ALA A 862 -17.97 -28.32 -26.20
C ALA A 862 -17.07 -29.46 -25.69
N VAL A 863 -15.77 -29.43 -26.04
CA VAL A 863 -14.75 -30.37 -25.57
C VAL A 863 -13.92 -29.68 -24.50
N THR A 864 -13.98 -30.18 -23.26
CA THR A 864 -13.19 -29.67 -22.14
C THR A 864 -11.96 -30.55 -21.93
N ALA A 865 -10.76 -30.01 -22.14
CA ALA A 865 -9.50 -30.68 -21.80
C ALA A 865 -9.09 -30.32 -20.36
N LYS A 866 -8.72 -31.32 -19.55
CA LYS A 866 -8.18 -31.11 -18.20
C LYS A 866 -6.66 -31.30 -18.25
N HIS A 867 -5.91 -30.34 -17.72
CA HIS A 867 -4.46 -30.42 -17.51
C HIS A 867 -4.17 -30.17 -16.03
N GLU A 868 -3.42 -31.08 -15.41
CA GLU A 868 -3.02 -31.00 -14.01
C GLU A 868 -1.54 -30.62 -13.96
N ILE A 869 -1.21 -29.58 -13.19
CA ILE A 869 0.17 -29.15 -12.93
C ILE A 869 0.50 -29.55 -11.49
N THR A 870 1.32 -30.56 -11.33
CA THR A 870 1.73 -31.08 -10.03
C THR A 870 2.61 -30.09 -9.26
N PHE A 871 2.61 -30.19 -7.93
CA PHE A 871 3.53 -29.42 -7.06
C PHE A 871 4.99 -29.51 -7.53
N LYS A 872 5.43 -30.69 -7.97
CA LYS A 872 6.79 -30.89 -8.50
C LYS A 872 7.05 -30.08 -9.78
N GLU A 873 6.04 -29.87 -10.62
CA GLU A 873 6.16 -29.17 -11.91
C GLU A 873 6.21 -27.64 -11.77
N TYR A 874 5.59 -27.05 -10.74
CA TYR A 874 5.68 -25.61 -10.50
C TYR A 874 6.66 -25.22 -9.37
N MET A 875 6.94 -26.07 -8.38
CA MET A 875 7.96 -25.83 -7.34
C MET A 875 9.37 -25.69 -7.95
N LEU A 876 9.67 -26.41 -9.04
CA LEU A 876 10.94 -26.23 -9.75
C LEU A 876 11.06 -24.84 -10.42
N LYS A 877 9.94 -24.11 -10.58
CA LYS A 877 9.88 -22.71 -11.02
C LYS A 877 9.86 -21.72 -9.85
N GLU A 878 9.45 -22.12 -8.64
CA GLU A 878 9.56 -21.30 -7.40
C GLU A 878 11.01 -20.94 -7.04
N ALA A 879 12.00 -21.67 -7.57
CA ALA A 879 13.41 -21.33 -7.41
C ALA A 879 13.82 -20.04 -8.16
N ALA A 880 12.98 -19.55 -9.07
CA ALA A 880 13.24 -18.39 -9.91
C ALA A 880 12.27 -17.23 -9.62
N GLU A 881 12.15 -16.83 -8.35
CA GLU A 881 11.76 -15.50 -7.80
C GLU A 881 10.51 -14.76 -8.30
N ASP A 882 9.86 -15.21 -9.36
CA ASP A 882 8.54 -14.77 -9.76
C ASP A 882 7.57 -15.79 -9.18
N PHE A 883 6.88 -15.40 -8.11
CA PHE A 883 5.70 -16.13 -7.65
C PHE A 883 4.64 -16.26 -8.76
N LEU A 884 4.85 -15.59 -9.91
CA LEU A 884 4.03 -15.54 -11.10
C LEU A 884 4.21 -16.79 -11.97
N VAL A 885 3.13 -17.55 -12.15
CA VAL A 885 3.03 -18.65 -13.10
C VAL A 885 2.31 -18.14 -14.33
N ASN A 886 2.98 -18.14 -15.48
CA ASN A 886 2.35 -17.92 -16.78
C ASN A 886 1.91 -19.27 -17.38
N LEU A 887 0.62 -19.44 -17.56
CA LEU A 887 -0.03 -20.59 -18.20
C LEU A 887 -0.52 -20.16 -19.58
N ALA A 888 0.07 -20.70 -20.64
CA ALA A 888 -0.37 -20.48 -22.02
C ALA A 888 -0.90 -21.79 -22.62
N VAL A 889 -2.05 -21.72 -23.29
CA VAL A 889 -2.75 -22.83 -23.93
C VAL A 889 -3.06 -22.46 -25.37
N VAL A 890 -2.68 -23.34 -26.30
CA VAL A 890 -3.02 -23.17 -27.72
C VAL A 890 -3.80 -24.35 -28.24
N ILE A 891 -4.85 -24.03 -28.97
CA ILE A 891 -5.71 -24.99 -29.64
C ILE A 891 -5.58 -24.78 -31.15
N GLU A 892 -5.33 -25.87 -31.87
CA GLU A 892 -5.26 -25.92 -33.33
C GLU A 892 -6.50 -26.61 -33.90
N ASP A 893 -7.18 -25.97 -34.84
CA ASP A 893 -8.17 -26.64 -35.68
C ASP A 893 -7.44 -27.47 -36.74
N VAL A 894 -7.59 -28.80 -36.67
CA VAL A 894 -6.87 -29.75 -37.54
C VAL A 894 -7.26 -29.59 -39.01
N LYS A 895 -8.47 -29.12 -39.33
CA LYS A 895 -8.96 -28.96 -40.70
C LYS A 895 -8.55 -27.62 -41.31
N SER A 896 -8.70 -26.52 -40.57
CA SER A 896 -8.36 -25.19 -41.09
C SER A 896 -6.90 -24.82 -40.86
N GLN A 897 -6.19 -25.52 -39.96
CA GLN A 897 -4.84 -25.22 -39.49
C GLN A 897 -4.73 -23.88 -38.73
N ASP A 898 -5.88 -23.28 -38.39
CA ASP A 898 -5.98 -22.08 -37.56
C ASP A 898 -5.70 -22.41 -36.11
N ARG A 899 -5.13 -21.44 -35.39
CA ARG A 899 -4.69 -21.65 -34.02
C ARG A 899 -5.07 -20.47 -33.16
N VAL A 900 -5.51 -20.76 -31.94
CA VAL A 900 -5.97 -19.77 -30.96
C VAL A 900 -5.15 -19.94 -29.69
N LEU A 901 -4.52 -18.86 -29.24
CA LEU A 901 -3.76 -18.77 -27.99
C LEU A 901 -4.60 -18.11 -26.91
N ALA A 902 -4.58 -18.69 -25.71
CA ALA A 902 -5.00 -18.07 -24.47
C ALA A 902 -3.85 -18.17 -23.46
N SER A 903 -3.60 -17.14 -22.66
CA SER A 903 -2.60 -17.17 -21.60
C SER A 903 -3.05 -16.40 -20.37
N GLU A 904 -2.66 -16.85 -19.19
CA GLU A 904 -2.90 -16.18 -17.91
C GLU A 904 -1.66 -16.20 -17.02
N GLU A 905 -1.54 -15.19 -16.16
CA GLU A 905 -0.49 -15.06 -15.16
C GLU A 905 -1.09 -14.97 -13.74
N PHE A 906 -0.63 -15.82 -12.81
CA PHE A 906 -1.12 -15.81 -11.42
C PHE A 906 -0.01 -16.00 -10.40
N ASN A 907 -0.11 -15.37 -9.21
CA ASN A 907 0.89 -15.56 -8.15
C ASN A 907 0.56 -16.70 -7.18
N ILE A 908 1.57 -17.47 -6.81
CA ILE A 908 1.57 -18.40 -5.69
C ILE A 908 1.69 -17.60 -4.39
N ARG A 909 0.73 -17.76 -3.46
CA ARG A 909 0.74 -17.06 -2.17
C ARG A 909 1.77 -17.65 -1.22
N SER A 910 2.73 -16.82 -0.80
CA SER A 910 3.69 -17.20 0.23
C SER A 910 3.08 -17.21 1.63
N PRO A 911 3.50 -18.16 2.50
CA PRO A 911 3.20 -18.15 3.92
C PRO A 911 3.64 -16.85 4.60
N THR A 912 2.94 -16.42 5.65
CA THR A 912 3.24 -15.17 6.36
C THR A 912 4.12 -15.40 7.60
N LEU A 913 5.09 -14.50 7.79
CA LEU A 913 5.92 -14.41 8.98
C LEU A 913 5.48 -13.19 9.78
N ASN A 914 5.00 -13.39 11.01
CA ASN A 914 4.45 -12.30 11.83
C ASN A 914 5.48 -11.85 12.88
N VAL A 915 5.59 -10.55 13.10
CA VAL A 915 6.46 -9.96 14.13
C VAL A 915 5.61 -9.07 15.03
N GLN A 916 5.64 -9.31 16.34
CA GLN A 916 4.89 -8.54 17.33
C GLN A 916 5.82 -8.04 18.43
N ILE A 917 5.62 -6.82 18.91
CA ILE A 917 6.44 -6.22 19.97
C ILE A 917 5.67 -6.26 21.28
N GLN A 918 6.32 -6.71 22.35
CA GLN A 918 5.74 -6.62 23.68
C GLN A 918 5.69 -5.15 24.12
N ASN A 919 4.52 -4.68 24.57
CA ASN A 919 4.32 -3.30 25.05
C ASN A 919 4.72 -2.21 24.05
N GLU A 920 4.33 -2.36 22.78
CA GLU A 920 4.67 -1.50 21.64
C GLU A 920 4.54 0.01 21.90
N SER A 921 3.58 0.44 22.73
CA SER A 921 3.35 1.85 23.09
C SER A 921 4.38 2.47 24.05
N SER A 922 5.31 1.69 24.60
CA SER A 922 6.27 2.14 25.63
C SER A 922 7.75 1.91 25.27
N VAL A 923 8.05 1.70 23.98
CA VAL A 923 9.42 1.51 23.51
C VAL A 923 10.23 2.81 23.62
N LYS A 924 11.30 2.77 24.41
CA LYS A 924 12.21 3.91 24.68
C LYS A 924 13.64 3.59 24.30
N ILE A 925 14.42 4.61 23.95
CA ILE A 925 15.87 4.50 23.78
C ILE A 925 16.50 3.87 25.04
N ASN A 926 17.46 2.96 24.83
CA ASN A 926 18.26 2.24 25.82
C ASN A 926 17.46 1.36 26.80
N ALA A 927 16.17 1.15 26.57
CA ALA A 927 15.34 0.21 27.33
C ALA A 927 15.24 -1.12 26.59
N ALA A 928 15.52 -2.23 27.27
CA ALA A 928 15.38 -3.57 26.70
C ALA A 928 13.91 -3.85 26.31
N GLN A 929 13.71 -4.46 25.16
CA GLN A 929 12.42 -4.83 24.59
C GLN A 929 12.48 -6.26 24.05
N VAL A 930 11.30 -6.87 23.87
CA VAL A 930 11.17 -8.22 23.31
C VAL A 930 10.18 -8.19 22.16
N ALA A 931 10.60 -8.72 21.01
CA ALA A 931 9.72 -9.03 19.89
C ALA A 931 9.48 -10.54 19.81
N THR A 932 8.29 -10.96 19.40
CA THR A 932 7.97 -12.36 19.13
C THR A 932 7.75 -12.54 17.63
N VAL A 933 8.56 -13.40 17.03
CA VAL A 933 8.40 -13.83 15.64
C VAL A 933 7.56 -15.11 15.61
N THR A 934 6.50 -15.14 14.81
CA THR A 934 5.59 -16.27 14.69
C THR A 934 5.46 -16.73 13.23
N PHE A 935 5.59 -18.03 12.98
CA PHE A 935 5.32 -18.64 11.68
C PHE A 935 4.69 -20.02 11.85
N VAL A 936 3.67 -20.30 11.04
CA VAL A 936 2.95 -21.58 11.00
C VAL A 936 3.39 -22.33 9.76
N ASN A 937 3.94 -23.54 9.91
CA ASN A 937 4.33 -24.37 8.77
C ASN A 937 3.07 -24.90 8.04
N PRO A 938 2.75 -24.41 6.82
CA PRO A 938 1.57 -24.87 6.10
C PRO A 938 1.83 -26.17 5.31
N PHE A 939 3.08 -26.61 5.21
CA PHE A 939 3.47 -27.79 4.44
C PHE A 939 3.13 -29.08 5.19
N ASN A 940 2.87 -30.14 4.43
CA ASN A 940 2.67 -31.49 4.97
C ASN A 940 3.99 -32.19 5.34
N THR A 941 5.11 -31.50 5.18
CA THR A 941 6.46 -31.97 5.52
C THR A 941 7.09 -31.05 6.57
N ALA A 942 7.98 -31.61 7.38
CA ALA A 942 8.78 -30.79 8.28
C ALA A 942 9.67 -29.85 7.46
N VAL A 943 9.70 -28.58 7.84
CA VAL A 943 10.59 -27.60 7.22
C VAL A 943 11.71 -27.24 8.17
N SER A 944 12.89 -26.99 7.62
CA SER A 944 14.03 -26.47 8.36
C SER A 944 14.57 -25.25 7.66
N GLY A 945 15.09 -24.30 8.44
CA GLY A 945 15.58 -23.05 7.89
C GLY A 945 16.39 -22.22 8.86
N GLU A 946 16.83 -21.06 8.40
CA GLU A 946 17.46 -20.02 9.20
C GLU A 946 16.50 -18.83 9.31
N LEU A 947 16.15 -18.45 10.53
CA LEU A 947 15.45 -17.22 10.84
C LEU A 947 16.50 -16.14 11.17
N ALA A 948 16.46 -15.03 10.45
CA ALA A 948 17.29 -13.85 10.68
C ALA A 948 16.40 -12.65 11.00
N ILE A 949 16.72 -11.93 12.09
CA ILE A 949 16.02 -10.72 12.51
C ILE A 949 17.01 -9.55 12.48
N SER A 950 16.56 -8.42 11.95
CA SER A 950 17.36 -7.20 11.83
C SER A 950 16.50 -5.96 12.03
N GLY A 951 17.07 -4.91 12.58
CA GLY A 951 16.43 -3.59 12.66
C GLY A 951 17.48 -2.53 12.94
N SER A 952 17.67 -1.60 12.01
CA SER A 952 18.59 -0.48 12.18
C SER A 952 18.19 0.35 13.41
N GLY A 953 19.19 0.76 14.20
CA GLY A 953 18.96 1.44 15.46
C GLY A 953 18.24 0.62 16.55
N LEU A 954 17.88 -0.65 16.31
CA LEU A 954 17.21 -1.55 17.27
C LEU A 954 18.12 -2.70 17.71
N LEU A 955 18.87 -3.30 16.78
CA LEU A 955 19.79 -4.42 16.99
C LEU A 955 21.20 -3.99 16.57
N GLU A 956 22.25 -4.41 17.30
CA GLU A 956 23.65 -4.17 16.87
C GLU A 956 24.03 -5.12 15.73
N GLU A 957 23.68 -6.38 15.89
CA GLU A 957 23.90 -7.42 14.90
C GLU A 957 22.59 -8.16 14.61
N LYS A 958 22.53 -8.80 13.44
CA LYS A 958 21.36 -9.61 13.07
C LYS A 958 21.26 -10.81 14.02
N ALA A 959 20.12 -10.97 14.67
CA ALA A 959 19.85 -12.18 15.42
C ALA A 959 19.56 -13.32 14.44
N LYS A 960 20.36 -14.39 14.47
CA LYS A 960 20.19 -15.56 13.59
C LYS A 960 19.95 -16.80 14.41
N MET A 961 19.00 -17.62 13.99
CA MET A 961 18.71 -18.91 14.62
C MET A 961 18.25 -19.95 13.61
N ARG A 962 18.70 -21.19 13.79
CA ARG A 962 18.18 -22.32 13.02
C ARG A 962 16.86 -22.76 13.62
N VAL A 963 15.89 -23.00 12.75
CA VAL A 963 14.56 -23.50 13.12
C VAL A 963 14.28 -24.80 12.38
N LYS A 964 13.60 -25.71 13.07
CA LYS A 964 12.98 -26.90 12.48
C LYS A 964 11.55 -26.92 12.97
N ILE A 965 10.61 -27.02 12.04
CA ILE A 965 9.19 -26.80 12.29
C ILE A 965 8.46 -27.96 11.63
N GLN A 966 7.80 -28.77 12.45
CA GLN A 966 7.04 -29.94 12.02
C GLN A 966 5.84 -29.51 11.16
N PRO A 967 5.26 -30.44 10.36
CA PRO A 967 4.04 -30.15 9.62
C PRO A 967 2.97 -29.54 10.53
N ARG A 968 2.36 -28.43 10.12
CA ARG A 968 1.30 -27.72 10.87
C ARG A 968 1.71 -27.14 12.23
N GLU A 969 2.98 -27.21 12.61
CA GLU A 969 3.48 -26.62 13.85
C GLU A 969 3.60 -25.08 13.71
N THR A 970 3.31 -24.38 14.82
CA THR A 970 3.53 -22.93 14.95
C THR A 970 4.82 -22.68 15.72
N MET A 971 5.81 -22.10 15.06
CA MET A 971 7.00 -21.55 15.70
C MET A 971 6.68 -20.18 16.31
N LYS A 972 7.04 -19.99 17.59
CA LYS A 972 7.09 -18.69 18.27
C LYS A 972 8.50 -18.49 18.83
N LYS A 973 9.21 -17.44 18.40
CA LYS A 973 10.58 -17.15 18.86
C LYS A 973 10.67 -15.74 19.43
N PRO A 974 10.97 -15.58 20.73
CA PRO A 974 11.27 -14.28 21.31
C PRO A 974 12.66 -13.81 20.84
N VAL A 975 12.78 -12.51 20.64
CA VAL A 975 13.99 -11.82 20.21
C VAL A 975 14.13 -10.56 21.04
N ASP A 976 15.18 -10.50 21.85
CA ASP A 976 15.51 -9.34 22.66
C ASP A 976 16.21 -8.28 21.80
N PHE A 977 15.86 -7.01 22.00
CA PHE A 977 16.51 -5.88 21.35
C PHE A 977 16.51 -4.64 22.24
N THR A 978 17.44 -3.73 21.99
CA THR A 978 17.58 -2.48 22.75
C THR A 978 17.71 -1.31 21.79
N PRO A 979 16.66 -0.48 21.63
CA PRO A 979 16.69 0.68 20.74
C PRO A 979 17.80 1.66 21.12
N ARG A 980 18.57 2.13 20.14
CA ARG A 980 19.63 3.14 20.30
C ARG A 980 19.31 4.46 19.61
N MET A 981 18.29 4.47 18.75
CA MET A 981 17.85 5.64 17.98
C MET A 981 16.35 5.87 18.18
N ALA A 982 15.94 7.13 18.30
CA ALA A 982 14.54 7.53 18.38
C ALA A 982 13.89 7.58 17.00
N GLY A 983 12.55 7.69 17.01
CA GLY A 983 11.72 7.83 15.83
C GLY A 983 11.18 6.50 15.31
N SER A 984 10.59 6.53 14.13
CA SER A 984 10.07 5.33 13.45
C SER A 984 11.23 4.41 13.05
N LYS A 985 11.17 3.15 13.50
CA LYS A 985 12.16 2.10 13.21
C LYS A 985 11.45 0.83 12.77
N MET A 986 12.10 0.04 11.93
CA MET A 986 11.54 -1.23 11.44
C MET A 986 12.31 -2.41 12.06
N LEU A 987 11.55 -3.39 12.54
CA LEU A 987 12.09 -4.70 12.86
C LEU A 987 11.64 -5.69 11.78
N SER A 988 12.59 -6.25 11.04
CA SER A 988 12.36 -7.20 9.96
C SER A 988 12.83 -8.60 10.37
N ALA A 989 12.03 -9.60 10.03
CA ALA A 989 12.32 -11.01 10.19
C ALA A 989 12.31 -11.70 8.82
N ASN A 990 13.26 -12.61 8.59
CA ASN A 990 13.41 -13.36 7.36
C ASN A 990 13.63 -14.82 7.69
N LEU A 991 12.74 -15.70 7.23
CA LEU A 991 12.85 -17.14 7.41
C LEU A 991 13.18 -17.79 6.07
N VAL A 992 14.38 -18.37 5.99
CA VAL A 992 14.91 -19.02 4.80
C VAL A 992 14.80 -20.52 5.00
N LEU A 993 13.82 -21.14 4.35
CA LEU A 993 13.60 -22.58 4.39
C LEU A 993 14.52 -23.29 3.40
N THR A 994 14.96 -24.49 3.77
CA THR A 994 15.87 -25.35 3.00
C THR A 994 15.13 -26.44 2.23
N ASN A 995 13.92 -26.79 2.66
CA ASN A 995 13.08 -27.79 2.01
C ASN A 995 11.59 -27.58 2.39
N PRO A 996 10.74 -27.06 1.48
CA PRO A 996 11.10 -26.50 0.18
C PRO A 996 12.00 -25.24 0.34
N PRO A 997 12.84 -24.92 -0.65
CA PRO A 997 13.58 -23.67 -0.66
C PRO A 997 12.61 -22.50 -0.83
N THR A 998 12.37 -21.76 0.25
CA THR A 998 11.40 -20.66 0.28
C THR A 998 11.89 -19.57 1.20
N ILE A 999 11.73 -18.31 0.81
CA ILE A 999 12.12 -17.16 1.62
C ILE A 999 10.85 -16.45 2.07
N LEU A 1000 10.68 -16.31 3.38
CA LEU A 1000 9.52 -15.68 3.99
C LEU A 1000 9.95 -14.39 4.69
N HIS A 1001 9.17 -13.34 4.51
CA HIS A 1001 9.45 -12.02 5.04
C HIS A 1001 8.35 -11.62 6.03
N GLY A 1002 8.75 -11.00 7.13
CA GLY A 1002 7.89 -10.44 8.15
C GLY A 1002 8.46 -9.14 8.68
N PHE A 1003 7.62 -8.21 9.08
CA PHE A 1003 8.11 -6.95 9.64
C PHE A 1003 7.07 -6.30 10.54
N THR A 1004 7.54 -5.37 11.36
CA THR A 1004 6.71 -4.44 12.11
C THR A 1004 7.43 -3.10 12.24
N THR A 1005 6.67 -2.02 12.41
CA THR A 1005 7.22 -0.66 12.60
C THR A 1005 6.99 -0.25 14.04
N ILE A 1006 8.01 0.36 14.64
CA ILE A 1006 8.05 0.75 16.05
C ILE A 1006 8.31 2.24 16.10
N ASN A 1007 7.59 2.98 16.92
CA ASN A 1007 7.95 4.36 17.22
C ASN A 1007 8.74 4.43 18.52
N VAL A 1008 10.06 4.64 18.43
CA VAL A 1008 10.95 4.70 19.59
C VAL A 1008 10.93 6.10 20.18
N GLN A 1009 10.52 6.23 21.44
CA GLN A 1009 10.49 7.51 22.13
C GLN A 1009 11.92 7.99 22.49
N GLY A 1010 12.17 9.29 22.27
CA GLY A 1010 13.35 9.97 22.79
C GLY A 1010 13.34 10.02 24.33
N SER A 1011 14.53 10.13 24.91
CA SER A 1011 14.74 10.24 26.37
C SER A 1011 14.18 11.52 26.96
#